data_AF-A0A7V2IAE6-F1
#
_entry.id   AF-A0A7V2IAE6-F1
#
_cell.length_a   1.000
_cell.length_b   1.000
_cell.length_c   1.000
_cell.angle_alpha   90.00
_cell.angle_beta   90.00
_cell.angle_gamma   90.00
#
_symmetry.space_group_name_H-M   'P 1'
#
loop_
_entity.id
_entity.type
_entity.pdbx_description
1 polymer ?
#
loop_
_entity_poly.entity_id
_entity_poly.type
_entity_poly.pdbx_seq_one_letter_code
_entity_poly.pdbx_strand_id
1 'polypeptide(L)'
;MRLDELAELPRLVLKRDEAFLVADRRGDVPGLPGAPFGFYVEGTRFLSQLELRVAGERPVLLHAEVDRAAVQIVAELTNPELVLEGRRAPAGVLRLSRLLTLEGPHLYDVLVVESFAPEPLALEVGWRVAADFADVLEVRGHARPRRGEVVPPRAGRAGLELAYRGRDRVRRTTRVAVEPAPTRVDRDIVAYRLRLAPRERATVRLTATAGCAGACPPAPPLADVLGRRAEAPTPVAVDVRSDDRLFDRWLDRARTDLGLLLTATPDGPVPYAGVPWFVAAFGRDSLLTALAVLPFAPAVAAGTLRFLARYQGTRDDARTDQQPGKILHELRRGEVAACGELPFTPYYGSVDTTPLWVMLLAAAARWTGDVALVRALLPALERALAWITGPGAPRGDGYLRYERRSPLGLDNQGWKDSWDAISHASGELATPPIALVETQGYQYAALLGGAALLGAVGRAGEAVALRGRAERLRRRFEDDFWMPEAGFYALALDGADRPCRVITSNPGHCLWTGLVAPPRAPRVAARLLAEDLFSGWGLRTLATGERRYNPMSYHNGSVWPHDTAIAAAGLRRYGLLGPFFVLATALFEAAAESEGHRLPEHFCGFPRQRGHGPPRSPTACAPQAWATAVPFLLLGAMLGARAEGRGRVTLDPCLPGWLGRLEIRGLPVGGGRADVRVRRRGRGAVVEVLAADAGIDVRTGTGPAPRRCAIVCAPSPREFPASGARSAPTGAAVAARALRGRGRVVSAPREEGEDVGRARAPVPDRPARRAREPGRGRARRALPGHGG
;
A
#
# COMPACT_ATOMS: atom_id res chain seq x y z
N MET A 1 2.24 25.51 9.14
CA MET A 1 1.91 24.36 8.27
C MET A 1 2.38 24.53 6.85
N ARG A 2 3.65 24.15 6.66
CA ARG A 2 4.21 23.69 5.38
C ARG A 2 3.86 22.21 5.17
N LEU A 3 4.14 21.68 3.98
CA LEU A 3 4.02 20.25 3.65
C LEU A 3 4.80 19.37 4.65
N ASP A 4 5.95 19.88 5.11
CA ASP A 4 6.84 19.31 6.12
C ASP A 4 6.06 18.85 7.37
N GLU A 5 5.18 19.70 7.90
CA GLU A 5 4.37 19.44 9.10
C GLU A 5 3.22 18.42 8.85
N LEU A 6 2.88 18.12 7.58
CA LEU A 6 1.82 17.18 7.21
C LEU A 6 2.31 15.73 7.13
N ALA A 7 3.63 15.53 7.04
CA ALA A 7 4.28 14.22 7.04
C ALA A 7 4.33 13.59 8.44
N GLU A 8 4.52 14.41 9.48
CA GLU A 8 4.88 13.94 10.83
C GLU A 8 3.70 13.57 11.73
N LEU A 9 2.49 14.10 11.46
CA LEU A 9 1.30 13.79 12.25
C LEU A 9 0.90 12.31 12.10
N PRO A 10 0.92 11.49 13.18
CA PRO A 10 0.51 10.08 13.10
C PRO A 10 -0.99 9.99 12.82
N ARG A 11 -1.35 9.15 11.85
CA ARG A 11 -2.68 9.12 11.24
C ARG A 11 -3.46 7.90 11.73
N LEU A 12 -4.65 8.13 12.28
CA LEU A 12 -5.63 7.08 12.53
C LEU A 12 -6.42 6.83 11.25
N VAL A 13 -6.58 5.56 10.88
CA VAL A 13 -7.14 5.13 9.60
C VAL A 13 -8.19 4.07 9.83
N LEU A 14 -9.37 4.28 9.25
CA LEU A 14 -10.47 3.32 9.22
C LEU A 14 -11.04 3.25 7.80
N LYS A 15 -11.43 2.06 7.33
CA LYS A 15 -12.09 1.86 6.04
C LYS A 15 -13.22 0.84 6.20
N ARG A 16 -14.30 1.06 5.46
CA ARG A 16 -15.28 0.02 5.12
C ARG A 16 -15.65 0.15 3.65
N ASP A 17 -15.45 -0.93 2.89
CA ASP A 17 -15.85 -1.02 1.49
C ASP A 17 -15.37 0.20 0.66
N GLU A 18 -16.27 1.02 0.12
CA GLU A 18 -15.98 2.21 -0.69
C GLU A 18 -15.72 3.49 0.16
N ALA A 19 -15.82 3.40 1.50
CA ALA A 19 -15.72 4.53 2.43
C ALA A 19 -14.49 4.44 3.36
N PHE A 20 -13.84 5.56 3.65
CA PHE A 20 -12.70 5.60 4.58
C PHE A 20 -12.56 6.95 5.32
N LEU A 21 -11.95 6.89 6.49
CA LEU A 21 -11.62 8.02 7.36
C LEU A 21 -10.10 8.06 7.58
N VAL A 22 -9.53 9.26 7.43
CA VAL A 22 -8.16 9.58 7.82
C VAL A 22 -8.22 10.73 8.81
N ALA A 23 -7.80 10.48 10.05
CA ALA A 23 -7.89 11.43 11.16
C ALA A 23 -6.53 11.58 11.87
N ASP A 24 -6.37 12.65 12.66
CA ASP A 24 -5.25 12.79 13.60
C ASP A 24 -5.44 11.86 14.82
N ARG A 25 -4.49 11.88 15.76
CA ARG A 25 -4.58 11.06 16.98
C ARG A 25 -5.71 11.45 17.96
N ARG A 26 -6.49 12.52 17.73
CA ARG A 26 -7.71 12.86 18.49
C ARG A 26 -8.99 12.36 17.81
N GLY A 27 -8.86 11.77 16.62
CA GLY A 27 -10.00 11.54 15.72
C GLY A 27 -10.44 12.80 14.97
N ASP A 28 -9.68 13.90 15.03
CA ASP A 28 -10.01 15.12 14.28
C ASP A 28 -9.61 15.00 12.81
N VAL A 29 -10.41 15.60 11.93
CA VAL A 29 -10.01 15.98 10.57
C VAL A 29 -9.67 17.48 10.60
N PRO A 30 -8.38 17.88 10.67
CA PRO A 30 -7.98 19.23 11.07
C PRO A 30 -8.13 20.37 10.05
N GLY A 31 -8.88 20.19 8.94
CA GLY A 31 -9.13 21.27 7.98
C GLY A 31 -7.93 21.70 7.12
N LEU A 32 -6.89 20.85 7.03
CA LEU A 32 -5.59 21.21 6.46
C LEU A 32 -5.54 21.04 4.92
N PRO A 33 -5.27 22.10 4.13
CA PRO A 33 -5.09 21.99 2.69
C PRO A 33 -3.93 21.06 2.31
N GLY A 34 -4.10 20.26 1.24
CA GLY A 34 -3.09 19.29 0.78
C GLY A 34 -2.88 18.07 1.69
N ALA A 35 -3.46 18.05 2.90
CA ALA A 35 -3.35 16.91 3.80
C ALA A 35 -4.34 15.80 3.42
N PRO A 36 -3.98 14.51 3.64
CA PRO A 36 -4.86 13.37 3.35
C PRO A 36 -5.99 13.18 4.38
N PHE A 37 -6.12 14.07 5.37
CA PHE A 37 -7.18 13.96 6.37
C PHE A 37 -8.55 14.18 5.73
N GLY A 38 -9.55 13.40 6.14
CA GLY A 38 -10.90 13.53 5.65
C GLY A 38 -11.76 12.29 5.85
N PHE A 39 -13.07 12.47 5.74
CA PHE A 39 -14.02 11.40 5.46
C PHE A 39 -14.23 11.32 3.95
N TYR A 40 -14.05 10.14 3.37
CA TYR A 40 -14.10 9.88 1.93
C TYR A 40 -15.09 8.75 1.62
N VAL A 41 -15.79 8.87 0.49
CA VAL A 41 -16.64 7.81 -0.08
C VAL A 41 -16.49 7.80 -1.60
N GLU A 42 -16.33 6.61 -2.21
CA GLU A 42 -16.12 6.42 -3.67
C GLU A 42 -15.00 7.31 -4.25
N GLY A 43 -13.98 7.63 -3.44
CA GLY A 43 -12.85 8.48 -3.81
C GLY A 43 -13.09 10.00 -3.71
N THR A 44 -14.23 10.46 -3.20
CA THR A 44 -14.51 11.90 -2.97
C THR A 44 -14.49 12.25 -1.48
N ARG A 45 -13.90 13.39 -1.08
CA ARG A 45 -13.82 13.88 0.31
C ARG A 45 -15.13 14.57 0.76
N PHE A 46 -15.99 13.83 1.47
CA PHE A 46 -17.24 14.34 2.02
C PHE A 46 -17.08 15.15 3.31
N LEU A 47 -15.97 15.01 4.04
CA LEU A 47 -15.55 16.01 5.05
C LEU A 47 -14.07 16.33 4.90
N SER A 48 -13.75 17.61 4.74
CA SER A 48 -12.40 18.17 4.80
C SER A 48 -12.06 18.75 6.18
N GLN A 49 -13.06 18.96 7.04
CA GLN A 49 -12.89 19.31 8.45
C GLN A 49 -13.96 18.64 9.32
N LEU A 50 -13.54 18.08 10.46
CA LEU A 50 -14.36 17.52 11.52
C LEU A 50 -13.54 17.61 12.81
N GLU A 51 -13.60 18.76 13.49
CA GLU A 51 -12.74 19.06 14.62
C GLU A 51 -13.53 19.27 15.92
N LEU A 52 -13.27 18.45 16.93
CA LEU A 52 -13.89 18.56 18.25
C LEU A 52 -13.34 19.76 19.03
N ARG A 53 -14.23 20.56 19.61
CA ARG A 53 -13.91 21.71 20.47
C ARG A 53 -14.66 21.66 21.79
N VAL A 54 -13.98 22.09 22.84
CA VAL A 54 -14.48 22.15 24.22
C VAL A 54 -14.18 23.55 24.75
N ALA A 55 -15.21 24.34 24.99
CA ALA A 55 -15.16 25.78 25.26
C ALA A 55 -14.29 26.57 24.25
N GLY A 56 -14.39 26.20 22.97
CA GLY A 56 -13.60 26.78 21.87
C GLY A 56 -12.22 26.15 21.66
N GLU A 57 -11.68 25.44 22.65
CA GLU A 57 -10.32 24.90 22.65
C GLU A 57 -10.18 23.47 22.09
N ARG A 58 -8.94 23.11 21.71
CA ARG A 58 -8.58 21.75 21.29
C ARG A 58 -8.43 20.82 22.52
N PRO A 59 -9.07 19.63 22.55
CA PRO A 59 -8.79 18.63 23.57
C PRO A 59 -7.33 18.17 23.60
N VAL A 60 -6.86 17.85 24.81
CA VAL A 60 -5.57 17.20 25.08
C VAL A 60 -5.75 15.70 24.91
N LEU A 61 -4.83 15.06 24.19
CA LEU A 61 -4.83 13.61 23.96
C LEU A 61 -4.27 12.86 25.17
N LEU A 62 -5.00 11.87 25.68
CA LEU A 62 -4.49 10.91 26.67
C LEU A 62 -4.08 9.60 25.99
N HIS A 63 -4.97 9.03 25.17
CA HIS A 63 -4.72 7.80 24.42
C HIS A 63 -5.59 7.78 23.15
N ALA A 64 -5.10 7.15 22.08
CA ALA A 64 -5.95 6.77 20.95
C ALA A 64 -5.37 5.60 20.15
N GLU A 65 -6.25 4.72 19.68
CA GLU A 65 -5.94 3.57 18.81
C GLU A 65 -7.06 3.28 17.80
N VAL A 66 -6.74 2.46 16.80
CA VAL A 66 -7.73 1.72 16.02
C VAL A 66 -7.88 0.35 16.70
N ASP A 67 -9.11 -0.07 16.96
CA ASP A 67 -9.35 -1.31 17.71
C ASP A 67 -8.86 -2.57 16.97
N ARG A 68 -8.73 -3.69 17.69
CA ARG A 68 -8.14 -4.93 17.14
C ARG A 68 -8.90 -5.51 15.95
N ALA A 69 -10.20 -5.23 15.85
CA ALA A 69 -11.03 -5.64 14.73
C ALA A 69 -11.00 -4.65 13.54
N ALA A 70 -10.39 -3.47 13.69
CA ALA A 70 -10.47 -2.34 12.76
C ALA A 70 -11.92 -1.98 12.39
N VAL A 71 -12.79 -1.99 13.40
CA VAL A 71 -14.19 -1.56 13.33
C VAL A 71 -14.31 -0.09 13.73
N GLN A 72 -13.46 0.40 14.63
CA GLN A 72 -13.59 1.72 15.23
C GLN A 72 -12.24 2.33 15.63
N ILE A 73 -12.20 3.65 15.65
CA ILE A 73 -11.19 4.44 16.36
C ILE A 73 -11.74 4.77 17.74
N VAL A 74 -10.92 4.59 18.78
CA VAL A 74 -11.20 5.05 20.14
C VAL A 74 -10.14 6.10 20.52
N ALA A 75 -10.58 7.25 21.03
CA ALA A 75 -9.72 8.32 21.51
C ALA A 75 -10.21 8.81 22.88
N GLU A 76 -9.36 8.67 23.90
CA GLU A 76 -9.55 9.22 25.24
C GLU A 76 -8.82 10.57 25.31
N LEU A 77 -9.59 11.62 25.56
CA LEU A 77 -9.14 13.01 25.58
C LEU A 77 -9.52 13.68 26.91
N THR A 78 -8.95 14.85 27.18
CA THR A 78 -9.32 15.72 28.31
C THR A 78 -9.27 17.20 27.93
N ASN A 79 -9.76 18.08 28.79
CA ASN A 79 -9.67 19.52 28.59
C ASN A 79 -8.28 20.08 28.95
N PRO A 80 -7.77 21.10 28.21
CA PRO A 80 -6.73 22.00 28.72
C PRO A 80 -7.31 22.90 29.83
N GLU A 81 -6.53 23.84 30.38
CA GLU A 81 -7.10 24.89 31.24
C GLU A 81 -8.13 25.70 30.43
N LEU A 82 -9.35 25.86 30.95
CA LEU A 82 -10.46 26.55 30.28
C LEU A 82 -10.87 27.80 31.06
N VAL A 83 -11.34 28.82 30.35
CA VAL A 83 -12.06 29.96 30.94
C VAL A 83 -13.55 29.79 30.65
N LEU A 84 -14.32 29.49 31.69
CA LEU A 84 -15.76 29.23 31.64
C LEU A 84 -16.50 30.30 32.45
N GLU A 85 -17.31 31.11 31.76
CA GLU A 85 -18.13 32.17 32.40
C GLU A 85 -17.31 33.10 33.32
N GLY A 86 -16.06 33.39 32.92
CA GLY A 86 -15.10 34.24 33.66
C GLY A 86 -14.29 33.51 34.75
N ARG A 87 -14.61 32.25 35.07
CA ARG A 87 -13.87 31.41 36.04
C ARG A 87 -12.90 30.47 35.32
N ARG A 88 -11.79 30.10 35.96
CA ARG A 88 -10.87 29.07 35.43
C ARG A 88 -11.36 27.68 35.82
N ALA A 89 -11.43 26.76 34.88
CA ALA A 89 -11.54 25.33 35.13
C ALA A 89 -10.18 24.66 34.84
N PRO A 90 -9.59 23.92 35.81
CA PRO A 90 -8.28 23.29 35.61
C PRO A 90 -8.25 22.30 34.44
N ALA A 91 -7.08 22.09 33.85
CA ALA A 91 -6.87 20.97 32.93
C ALA A 91 -7.15 19.63 33.63
N GLY A 92 -7.62 18.62 32.90
CA GLY A 92 -7.83 17.27 33.44
C GLY A 92 -9.19 17.02 34.13
N VAL A 93 -10.05 18.03 34.31
CA VAL A 93 -11.33 17.88 35.06
C VAL A 93 -12.48 17.31 34.24
N LEU A 94 -12.33 17.16 32.93
CA LEU A 94 -13.26 16.48 32.04
C LEU A 94 -12.58 15.27 31.39
N ARG A 95 -13.26 14.12 31.35
CA ARG A 95 -12.93 13.03 30.43
C ARG A 95 -13.81 13.14 29.19
N LEU A 96 -13.20 12.89 28.04
CA LEU A 96 -13.80 12.98 26.72
C LEU A 96 -13.51 11.67 25.98
N SER A 97 -14.40 10.69 26.12
CA SER A 97 -14.27 9.39 25.46
C SER A 97 -14.95 9.46 24.10
N ARG A 98 -14.17 9.43 23.01
CA ARG A 98 -14.62 9.57 21.63
C ARG A 98 -14.47 8.25 20.86
N LEU A 99 -15.49 7.88 20.10
CA LEU A 99 -15.57 6.65 19.30
C LEU A 99 -16.02 7.00 17.88
N LEU A 100 -15.20 6.68 16.88
CA LEU A 100 -15.50 6.90 15.47
C LEU A 100 -15.62 5.56 14.71
N THR A 101 -16.69 5.37 13.94
CA THR A 101 -16.87 4.17 13.10
C THR A 101 -17.55 4.48 11.76
N LEU A 102 -17.42 3.58 10.78
CA LEU A 102 -17.94 3.70 9.41
C LEU A 102 -18.89 2.55 9.10
N GLU A 103 -20.04 2.82 8.46
CA GLU A 103 -20.89 1.80 7.80
C GLU A 103 -21.44 2.40 6.50
N GLY A 104 -21.19 1.76 5.36
CA GLY A 104 -21.62 2.29 4.05
C GLY A 104 -21.18 3.75 3.86
N PRO A 105 -22.08 4.68 3.50
CA PRO A 105 -21.77 6.10 3.34
C PRO A 105 -21.85 6.91 4.65
N HIS A 106 -21.90 6.27 5.82
CA HIS A 106 -22.07 6.91 7.12
C HIS A 106 -20.78 6.88 7.96
N LEU A 107 -20.38 8.04 8.47
CA LEU A 107 -19.42 8.20 9.57
C LEU A 107 -20.19 8.54 10.84
N TYR A 108 -19.97 7.76 11.90
CA TYR A 108 -20.47 8.00 13.24
C TYR A 108 -19.33 8.53 14.12
N ASP A 109 -19.60 9.54 14.93
CA ASP A 109 -18.71 10.13 15.93
C ASP A 109 -19.49 10.26 17.24
N VAL A 110 -19.20 9.40 18.21
CA VAL A 110 -19.86 9.40 19.52
C VAL A 110 -18.89 9.94 20.56
N LEU A 111 -19.31 10.97 21.29
CA LEU A 111 -18.54 11.57 22.35
C LEU A 111 -19.30 11.48 23.68
N VAL A 112 -18.66 10.88 24.67
CA VAL A 112 -19.09 10.89 26.08
C VAL A 112 -18.24 11.91 26.84
N VAL A 113 -18.90 12.90 27.44
CA VAL A 113 -18.29 13.94 28.28
C VAL A 113 -18.62 13.62 29.74
N GLU A 114 -17.60 13.43 30.58
CA GLU A 114 -17.73 13.08 32.00
C GLU A 114 -17.02 14.12 32.88
N SER A 115 -17.71 14.63 33.91
CA SER A 115 -17.22 15.67 34.81
C SER A 115 -16.56 15.12 36.08
N PHE A 116 -15.37 15.60 36.41
CA PHE A 116 -14.65 15.31 37.66
C PHE A 116 -14.42 16.56 38.54
N ALA A 117 -14.94 17.73 38.13
CA ALA A 117 -14.88 18.93 38.94
C ALA A 117 -15.73 18.82 40.23
N PRO A 118 -15.36 19.54 41.31
CA PRO A 118 -16.12 19.54 42.57
C PRO A 118 -17.42 20.38 42.49
N GLU A 119 -17.50 21.33 41.55
CA GLU A 119 -18.69 22.15 41.28
C GLU A 119 -19.31 21.79 39.91
N PRO A 120 -20.60 22.06 39.68
CA PRO A 120 -21.22 21.94 38.37
C PRO A 120 -20.57 22.86 37.32
N LEU A 121 -20.15 22.28 36.20
CA LEU A 121 -19.58 22.98 35.06
C LEU A 121 -20.67 23.34 34.04
N ALA A 122 -20.55 24.51 33.41
CA ALA A 122 -21.29 24.87 32.21
C ALA A 122 -20.30 25.19 31.07
N LEU A 123 -20.45 24.57 29.91
CA LEU A 123 -19.50 24.71 28.79
C LEU A 123 -20.15 24.45 27.41
N GLU A 124 -19.56 25.02 26.36
CA GLU A 124 -19.88 24.64 24.98
C GLU A 124 -19.03 23.41 24.57
N VAL A 125 -19.65 22.39 23.97
CA VAL A 125 -18.96 21.26 23.31
C VAL A 125 -19.54 21.11 21.92
N GLY A 126 -18.69 20.97 20.91
CA GLY A 126 -19.17 20.88 19.52
C GLY A 126 -18.09 20.60 18.50
N TRP A 127 -18.50 20.50 17.24
CA TRP A 127 -17.63 20.22 16.11
C TRP A 127 -17.57 21.40 15.14
N ARG A 128 -16.38 21.71 14.63
CA ARG A 128 -16.22 22.48 13.39
C ARG A 128 -16.25 21.53 12.21
N VAL A 129 -17.06 21.86 11.19
CA VAL A 129 -17.40 20.96 10.09
C VAL A 129 -17.24 21.68 8.76
N ALA A 130 -16.52 21.09 7.81
CA ALA A 130 -16.42 21.57 6.44
C ALA A 130 -16.26 20.42 5.44
N ALA A 131 -16.66 20.66 4.19
CA ALA A 131 -16.53 19.74 3.08
C ALA A 131 -16.08 20.50 1.83
N ASP A 132 -15.03 20.01 1.16
CA ASP A 132 -14.53 20.54 -0.11
C ASP A 132 -14.94 19.70 -1.32
N PHE A 133 -15.44 18.47 -1.10
CA PHE A 133 -15.80 17.50 -2.12
C PHE A 133 -14.64 17.24 -3.11
N ALA A 134 -13.40 17.30 -2.62
CA ALA A 134 -12.21 17.03 -3.41
C ALA A 134 -12.11 15.56 -3.82
N ASP A 135 -11.70 15.29 -5.05
CA ASP A 135 -11.31 13.95 -5.48
C ASP A 135 -10.02 13.54 -4.76
N VAL A 136 -9.85 12.29 -4.37
CA VAL A 136 -8.63 11.79 -3.72
C VAL A 136 -7.37 12.05 -4.57
N LEU A 137 -7.50 12.10 -5.89
CA LEU A 137 -6.42 12.49 -6.80
C LEU A 137 -6.11 13.99 -6.73
N GLU A 138 -7.14 14.84 -6.58
CA GLU A 138 -6.98 16.27 -6.34
C GLU A 138 -6.25 16.53 -5.00
N VAL A 139 -6.62 15.81 -3.94
CA VAL A 139 -5.93 15.87 -2.63
C VAL A 139 -4.48 15.37 -2.72
N ARG A 140 -4.19 14.40 -3.60
CA ARG A 140 -2.82 13.92 -3.89
C ARG A 140 -1.99 14.90 -4.73
N GLY A 141 -2.56 16.02 -5.19
CA GLY A 141 -1.88 17.04 -5.97
C GLY A 141 -2.13 17.02 -7.48
N HIS A 142 -3.10 16.24 -7.98
CA HIS A 142 -3.54 16.35 -9.37
C HIS A 142 -4.26 17.69 -9.58
N ALA A 143 -3.60 18.62 -10.28
CA ALA A 143 -4.10 19.98 -10.47
C ALA A 143 -5.32 20.02 -11.41
N ARG A 144 -6.53 20.11 -10.84
CA ARG A 144 -7.77 20.32 -11.60
C ARG A 144 -7.93 21.79 -12.00
N PRO A 145 -8.02 22.14 -13.30
CA PRO A 145 -8.11 23.54 -13.74
C PRO A 145 -9.48 24.18 -13.50
N ARG A 146 -10.53 23.38 -13.24
CA ARG A 146 -11.88 23.82 -12.89
C ARG A 146 -12.53 22.80 -11.95
N ARG A 147 -13.22 23.29 -10.93
CA ARG A 147 -14.09 22.49 -10.03
C ARG A 147 -15.56 22.72 -10.39
N GLY A 148 -16.46 22.01 -9.72
CA GLY A 148 -17.90 22.28 -9.73
C GLY A 148 -18.30 23.45 -8.82
N GLU A 149 -19.61 23.58 -8.57
CA GLU A 149 -20.22 24.63 -7.76
C GLU A 149 -20.35 24.18 -6.29
N VAL A 150 -19.75 24.91 -5.34
CA VAL A 150 -20.00 24.72 -3.90
C VAL A 150 -21.28 25.47 -3.53
N VAL A 151 -22.24 24.75 -2.96
CA VAL A 151 -23.55 25.31 -2.59
C VAL A 151 -23.50 25.77 -1.13
N PRO A 152 -24.05 26.95 -0.78
CA PRO A 152 -24.05 27.45 0.60
C PRO A 152 -24.63 26.44 1.61
N PRO A 153 -23.98 26.25 2.78
CA PRO A 153 -24.44 25.33 3.82
C PRO A 153 -25.86 25.65 4.31
N ARG A 154 -26.62 24.60 4.64
CA ARG A 154 -27.98 24.72 5.19
C ARG A 154 -28.01 24.21 6.62
N ALA A 155 -28.00 25.14 7.58
CA ALA A 155 -28.26 24.85 8.99
C ALA A 155 -29.75 24.54 9.22
N GLY A 156 -30.05 23.61 10.13
CA GLY A 156 -31.40 23.25 10.56
C GLY A 156 -31.42 22.73 11.99
N ARG A 157 -32.62 22.55 12.56
CA ARG A 157 -32.82 22.23 14.00
C ARG A 157 -32.13 20.96 14.51
N ALA A 158 -31.76 20.04 13.63
CA ALA A 158 -31.15 18.75 13.97
C ALA A 158 -29.77 18.52 13.32
N GLY A 159 -29.17 19.55 12.69
CA GLY A 159 -27.89 19.43 12.00
C GLY A 159 -27.74 20.27 10.74
N LEU A 160 -26.72 19.94 9.94
CA LEU A 160 -26.16 20.74 8.85
C LEU A 160 -26.11 19.95 7.54
N GLU A 161 -26.58 20.51 6.42
CA GLU A 161 -26.36 19.96 5.08
C GLU A 161 -25.34 20.81 4.30
N LEU A 162 -24.19 20.20 3.98
CA LEU A 162 -23.17 20.71 3.06
C LEU A 162 -23.42 20.12 1.67
N ALA A 163 -23.17 20.87 0.59
CA ALA A 163 -23.48 20.40 -0.76
C ALA A 163 -22.56 20.97 -1.85
N TYR A 164 -22.42 20.20 -2.92
CA TYR A 164 -21.61 20.51 -4.09
C TYR A 164 -22.26 19.94 -5.35
N ARG A 165 -22.17 20.64 -6.47
CA ARG A 165 -22.59 20.17 -7.80
C ARG A 165 -21.34 19.97 -8.65
N GLY A 166 -20.93 18.72 -8.85
CA GLY A 166 -19.75 18.36 -9.62
C GLY A 166 -19.88 18.73 -11.11
N ARG A 167 -18.75 18.74 -11.82
CA ARG A 167 -18.72 18.98 -13.28
C ARG A 167 -19.35 17.83 -14.07
N ASP A 168 -19.38 16.65 -13.47
CA ASP A 168 -20.18 15.47 -13.85
C ASP A 168 -21.71 15.68 -13.69
N ARG A 169 -22.13 16.86 -13.24
CA ARG A 169 -23.52 17.28 -12.94
C ARG A 169 -24.13 16.58 -11.72
N VAL A 170 -23.40 15.73 -11.00
CA VAL A 170 -23.88 15.02 -9.82
C VAL A 170 -23.90 15.98 -8.62
N ARG A 171 -25.08 16.14 -7.99
CA ARG A 171 -25.16 16.76 -6.65
C ARG A 171 -24.62 15.77 -5.62
N ARG A 172 -23.56 16.17 -4.94
CA ARG A 172 -23.00 15.51 -3.76
C ARG A 172 -23.41 16.29 -2.51
N THR A 173 -23.64 15.60 -1.41
CA THR A 173 -24.04 16.20 -0.12
C THR A 173 -23.37 15.52 1.04
N THR A 174 -23.10 16.26 2.10
CA THR A 174 -22.78 15.71 3.42
C THR A 174 -23.82 16.21 4.40
N ARG A 175 -24.68 15.30 4.87
CA ARG A 175 -25.66 15.59 5.92
C ARG A 175 -25.08 15.18 7.25
N VAL A 176 -24.79 16.18 8.09
CA VAL A 176 -24.37 15.99 9.48
C VAL A 176 -25.60 16.12 10.36
N ALA A 177 -26.16 14.99 10.79
CA ALA A 177 -27.22 14.94 11.81
C ALA A 177 -26.59 14.72 13.19
N VAL A 178 -27.20 15.27 14.24
CA VAL A 178 -26.70 15.10 15.62
C VAL A 178 -27.81 14.78 16.62
N GLU A 179 -27.46 14.05 17.68
CA GLU A 179 -28.38 13.56 18.71
C GLU A 179 -27.73 13.63 20.11
N PRO A 180 -28.40 14.18 21.15
CA PRO A 180 -29.70 14.85 21.13
C PRO A 180 -29.69 16.14 20.28
N ALA A 181 -30.81 16.86 20.21
CA ALA A 181 -30.87 18.12 19.47
C ALA A 181 -29.82 19.14 19.98
N PRO A 182 -29.07 19.81 19.10
CA PRO A 182 -28.00 20.72 19.48
C PRO A 182 -28.54 22.05 20.00
N THR A 183 -27.76 22.74 20.83
CA THR A 183 -28.09 24.10 21.29
C THR A 183 -27.89 25.14 20.19
N ARG A 184 -26.96 24.88 19.26
CA ARG A 184 -26.57 25.80 18.18
C ARG A 184 -26.14 25.04 16.93
N VAL A 185 -26.60 25.51 15.77
CA VAL A 185 -26.18 25.05 14.44
C VAL A 185 -25.97 26.28 13.55
N ASP A 186 -24.74 26.50 13.15
CA ASP A 186 -24.36 27.51 12.16
C ASP A 186 -23.91 26.82 10.85
N ARG A 187 -23.38 27.60 9.90
CA ARG A 187 -22.91 27.12 8.58
C ARG A 187 -21.73 26.13 8.64
N ASP A 188 -20.96 26.15 9.73
CA ASP A 188 -19.66 25.50 9.91
C ASP A 188 -19.46 24.93 11.33
N ILE A 189 -20.45 25.08 12.22
CA ILE A 189 -20.40 24.66 13.64
C ILE A 189 -21.69 23.94 14.04
N VAL A 190 -21.56 22.83 14.77
CA VAL A 190 -22.66 22.18 15.50
C VAL A 190 -22.25 22.03 16.97
N ALA A 191 -23.02 22.60 17.90
CA ALA A 191 -22.60 22.74 19.30
C ALA A 191 -23.74 22.60 20.33
N TYR A 192 -23.33 22.19 21.54
CA TYR A 192 -24.15 21.94 22.72
C TYR A 192 -23.66 22.80 23.88
N ARG A 193 -24.55 23.49 24.59
CA ARG A 193 -24.25 24.04 25.92
C ARG A 193 -24.59 22.99 26.97
N LEU A 194 -23.59 22.24 27.40
CA LEU A 194 -23.72 21.23 28.43
C LEU A 194 -23.64 21.87 29.81
N ARG A 195 -24.44 21.37 30.75
CA ARG A 195 -24.29 21.61 32.20
C ARG A 195 -24.10 20.24 32.84
N LEU A 196 -23.02 20.07 33.60
CA LEU A 196 -22.63 18.79 34.19
C LEU A 196 -22.33 18.98 35.68
N ALA A 197 -23.09 18.31 36.54
CA ALA A 197 -22.78 18.14 37.95
C ALA A 197 -21.51 17.27 38.16
N PRO A 198 -20.91 17.25 39.36
CA PRO A 198 -19.82 16.34 39.68
C PRO A 198 -20.19 14.88 39.38
N ARG A 199 -19.33 14.17 38.61
CA ARG A 199 -19.53 12.80 38.11
C ARG A 199 -20.68 12.60 37.12
N GLU A 200 -21.34 13.67 36.66
CA GLU A 200 -22.35 13.57 35.61
C GLU A 200 -21.71 13.27 34.23
N ARG A 201 -22.47 12.57 33.38
CA ARG A 201 -22.08 12.17 32.02
C ARG A 201 -23.12 12.63 31.00
N ALA A 202 -22.69 13.33 29.97
CA ALA A 202 -23.49 13.56 28.77
C ALA A 202 -22.95 12.74 27.60
N THR A 203 -23.83 12.22 26.75
CA THR A 203 -23.46 11.60 25.47
C THR A 203 -24.05 12.43 24.34
N VAL A 204 -23.20 12.81 23.39
CA VAL A 204 -23.58 13.47 22.13
C VAL A 204 -23.07 12.65 20.96
N ARG A 205 -23.88 12.54 19.91
CA ARG A 205 -23.63 11.72 18.73
C ARG A 205 -23.71 12.59 17.49
N LEU A 206 -22.77 12.43 16.58
CA LEU A 206 -22.75 13.06 15.27
C LEU A 206 -22.69 11.96 14.20
N THR A 207 -23.57 12.04 13.21
CA THR A 207 -23.59 11.12 12.07
C THR A 207 -23.49 11.93 10.79
N ALA A 208 -22.35 11.83 10.11
CA ALA A 208 -22.09 12.43 8.81
C ALA A 208 -22.38 11.42 7.69
N THR A 209 -23.44 11.66 6.93
CA THR A 209 -23.86 10.83 5.79
C THR A 209 -23.44 11.47 4.47
N ALA A 210 -22.65 10.75 3.69
CA ALA A 210 -22.39 11.07 2.29
C ALA A 210 -23.64 10.74 1.42
N GLY A 211 -23.98 11.64 0.51
CA GLY A 211 -25.09 11.47 -0.44
C GLY A 211 -24.68 11.87 -1.86
N CYS A 212 -25.18 11.13 -2.84
CA CYS A 212 -24.87 11.25 -4.27
C CYS A 212 -26.15 11.21 -5.10
N ALA A 213 -26.19 11.99 -6.18
CA ALA A 213 -27.31 12.03 -7.14
C ALA A 213 -28.70 12.30 -6.51
N GLY A 214 -28.73 12.95 -5.34
CA GLY A 214 -29.96 13.20 -4.56
C GLY A 214 -30.33 12.09 -3.57
N ALA A 215 -29.70 10.91 -3.64
CA ALA A 215 -29.83 9.88 -2.62
C ALA A 215 -29.00 10.24 -1.38
N CYS A 216 -29.63 10.22 -0.21
CA CYS A 216 -29.00 10.33 1.10
C CYS A 216 -29.69 9.28 2.00
N PRO A 217 -29.16 8.05 2.10
CA PRO A 217 -29.83 6.98 2.83
C PRO A 217 -29.96 7.31 4.33
N PRO A 218 -30.97 6.75 5.03
CA PRO A 218 -31.02 6.81 6.49
C PRO A 218 -29.86 6.01 7.08
N ALA A 219 -29.18 6.57 8.07
CA ALA A 219 -28.14 5.85 8.79
C ALA A 219 -28.77 4.74 9.66
N PRO A 220 -28.28 3.49 9.61
CA PRO A 220 -28.76 2.45 10.53
C PRO A 220 -28.36 2.76 11.98
N PRO A 221 -29.08 2.21 12.98
CA PRO A 221 -28.71 2.36 14.38
C PRO A 221 -27.29 1.86 14.65
N LEU A 222 -26.53 2.62 15.45
CA LEU A 222 -25.13 2.30 15.75
C LEU A 222 -24.96 0.96 16.49
N ALA A 223 -25.93 0.57 17.32
CA ALA A 223 -25.93 -0.73 18.00
C ALA A 223 -25.92 -1.88 16.97
N ASP A 224 -26.80 -1.82 15.97
CA ASP A 224 -26.90 -2.82 14.90
C ASP A 224 -25.64 -2.84 14.02
N VAL A 225 -25.02 -1.67 13.78
CA VAL A 225 -23.72 -1.58 13.08
C VAL A 225 -22.65 -2.33 13.88
N LEU A 226 -22.49 -2.03 15.17
CA LEU A 226 -21.46 -2.66 16.00
C LEU A 226 -21.72 -4.17 16.17
N GLY A 227 -22.98 -4.59 16.30
CA GLY A 227 -23.37 -6.01 16.34
C GLY A 227 -22.99 -6.76 15.06
N ARG A 228 -23.43 -6.28 13.88
CA ARG A 228 -23.04 -6.86 12.57
C ARG A 228 -21.53 -6.89 12.34
N ARG A 229 -20.75 -6.05 13.01
CA ARG A 229 -19.29 -6.02 12.93
C ARG A 229 -18.60 -6.98 13.89
N ALA A 230 -19.16 -7.21 15.08
CA ALA A 230 -18.69 -8.27 15.98
C ALA A 230 -18.92 -9.66 15.37
N GLU A 231 -20.00 -9.84 14.61
CA GLU A 231 -20.35 -11.11 13.93
C GLU A 231 -19.68 -11.29 12.55
N ALA A 232 -18.96 -10.28 12.05
CA ALA A 232 -18.40 -10.32 10.69
C ALA A 232 -17.28 -11.38 10.56
N PRO A 233 -17.35 -12.30 9.57
CA PRO A 233 -16.36 -13.36 9.42
C PRO A 233 -14.98 -12.80 9.08
N THR A 234 -13.98 -13.19 9.86
CA THR A 234 -12.59 -12.72 9.70
C THR A 234 -11.97 -13.28 8.42
N PRO A 235 -11.39 -12.45 7.52
CA PRO A 235 -10.96 -12.90 6.19
C PRO A 235 -9.87 -13.97 6.17
N VAL A 236 -8.90 -13.86 7.08
CA VAL A 236 -7.94 -14.94 7.40
C VAL A 236 -8.39 -15.59 8.70
N ALA A 237 -9.32 -16.54 8.57
CA ALA A 237 -9.88 -17.32 9.69
C ALA A 237 -8.92 -18.39 10.25
N VAL A 238 -7.67 -18.42 9.76
CA VAL A 238 -6.60 -19.30 10.26
C VAL A 238 -5.98 -18.68 11.51
N ASP A 239 -5.98 -19.40 12.63
CA ASP A 239 -5.18 -19.03 13.79
C ASP A 239 -3.74 -19.49 13.56
N VAL A 240 -2.78 -18.61 13.84
CA VAL A 240 -1.35 -18.88 13.70
C VAL A 240 -0.68 -18.36 14.96
N ARG A 241 0.08 -19.23 15.63
CA ARG A 241 0.79 -18.94 16.87
C ARG A 241 2.21 -19.45 16.79
N SER A 242 3.14 -18.70 17.35
CA SER A 242 4.57 -19.06 17.38
C SER A 242 5.15 -19.05 18.79
N ASP A 243 6.45 -19.26 18.91
CA ASP A 243 7.23 -18.92 20.10
C ASP A 243 7.79 -17.47 20.09
N ASP A 244 7.56 -16.69 19.02
CA ASP A 244 7.98 -15.30 18.91
C ASP A 244 6.80 -14.29 18.99
N ARG A 245 6.80 -13.46 20.03
CA ARG A 245 5.72 -12.49 20.30
C ARG A 245 5.74 -11.25 19.39
N LEU A 246 6.80 -10.99 18.64
CA LEU A 246 6.84 -9.94 17.61
C LEU A 246 6.20 -10.46 16.31
N PHE A 247 6.47 -11.73 15.95
CA PHE A 247 5.93 -12.37 14.76
C PHE A 247 4.42 -12.57 14.87
N ASP A 248 3.92 -13.04 16.02
CA ASP A 248 2.48 -13.10 16.30
C ASP A 248 1.82 -11.71 16.20
N ARG A 249 2.45 -10.65 16.71
CA ARG A 249 1.91 -9.27 16.59
C ARG A 249 1.88 -8.76 15.15
N TRP A 250 2.90 -9.08 14.34
CA TRP A 250 2.93 -8.71 12.93
C TRP A 250 1.85 -9.44 12.12
N LEU A 251 1.65 -10.74 12.38
CA LEU A 251 0.55 -11.53 11.80
C LEU A 251 -0.83 -11.01 12.22
N ASP A 252 -1.03 -10.69 13.50
CA ASP A 252 -2.30 -10.16 14.01
C ASP A 252 -2.58 -8.77 13.39
N ARG A 253 -1.61 -7.85 13.34
CA ARG A 253 -1.73 -6.54 12.65
C ARG A 253 -2.08 -6.71 11.17
N ALA A 254 -1.42 -7.65 10.49
CA ALA A 254 -1.66 -7.95 9.08
C ALA A 254 -3.06 -8.55 8.83
N ARG A 255 -3.55 -9.42 9.73
CA ARG A 255 -4.93 -9.95 9.67
C ARG A 255 -5.94 -8.81 9.77
N THR A 256 -5.75 -7.89 10.72
CA THR A 256 -6.62 -6.71 10.93
C THR A 256 -6.56 -5.74 9.74
N ASP A 257 -5.38 -5.43 9.22
CA ASP A 257 -5.23 -4.51 8.08
C ASP A 257 -5.81 -5.08 6.78
N LEU A 258 -5.76 -6.41 6.58
CA LEU A 258 -6.41 -7.04 5.43
C LEU A 258 -7.94 -6.94 5.54
N GLY A 259 -8.49 -7.09 6.76
CA GLY A 259 -9.92 -6.88 7.03
C GLY A 259 -10.39 -5.46 6.72
N LEU A 260 -9.58 -4.45 7.04
CA LEU A 260 -9.84 -3.05 6.71
C LEU A 260 -9.75 -2.79 5.20
N LEU A 261 -8.76 -3.36 4.51
CA LEU A 261 -8.49 -3.09 3.10
C LEU A 261 -9.41 -3.83 2.13
N LEU A 262 -9.96 -4.99 2.50
CA LEU A 262 -10.96 -5.69 1.70
C LEU A 262 -12.23 -4.85 1.50
N THR A 263 -12.85 -5.03 0.33
CA THR A 263 -14.15 -4.48 -0.03
C THR A 263 -15.07 -5.64 -0.41
N ALA A 264 -16.28 -5.67 0.15
CA ALA A 264 -17.31 -6.61 -0.23
C ALA A 264 -17.87 -6.24 -1.62
N THR A 265 -17.87 -7.21 -2.54
CA THR A 265 -18.45 -7.05 -3.88
C THR A 265 -19.38 -8.23 -4.20
N PRO A 266 -20.30 -8.12 -5.17
CA PRO A 266 -21.14 -9.25 -5.59
C PRO A 266 -20.36 -10.48 -6.07
N ASP A 267 -19.11 -10.30 -6.48
CA ASP A 267 -18.21 -11.35 -6.95
C ASP A 267 -17.49 -12.08 -5.80
N GLY A 268 -17.43 -11.46 -4.62
CA GLY A 268 -16.71 -11.87 -3.42
C GLY A 268 -15.89 -10.73 -2.78
N PRO A 269 -15.07 -11.00 -1.77
CA PRO A 269 -14.18 -10.01 -1.16
C PRO A 269 -12.98 -9.71 -2.08
N VAL A 270 -12.68 -8.42 -2.29
CA VAL A 270 -11.61 -7.94 -3.18
C VAL A 270 -10.69 -6.97 -2.41
N PRO A 271 -9.35 -7.10 -2.44
CA PRO A 271 -8.45 -6.15 -1.78
C PRO A 271 -8.40 -4.82 -2.53
N TYR A 272 -8.65 -3.71 -1.83
CA TYR A 272 -8.36 -2.37 -2.38
C TYR A 272 -6.95 -1.96 -1.96
N ALA A 273 -6.21 -1.28 -2.84
CA ALA A 273 -4.75 -1.19 -2.75
C ALA A 273 -4.24 -0.57 -1.45
N GLY A 274 -4.61 0.67 -1.09
CA GLY A 274 -4.05 1.29 0.11
C GLY A 274 -4.65 2.64 0.51
N VAL A 275 -4.66 2.91 1.81
CA VAL A 275 -5.14 4.18 2.37
C VAL A 275 -3.94 5.12 2.60
N PRO A 276 -3.98 6.39 2.14
CA PRO A 276 -5.15 7.11 1.62
C PRO A 276 -5.29 7.17 0.08
N TRP A 277 -4.23 6.91 -0.70
CA TRP A 277 -4.19 7.32 -2.12
C TRP A 277 -4.83 6.34 -3.12
N PHE A 278 -4.91 5.07 -2.73
CA PHE A 278 -5.23 3.94 -3.61
C PHE A 278 -6.42 3.13 -3.07
N VAL A 279 -7.40 3.80 -2.46
CA VAL A 279 -8.65 3.16 -2.00
C VAL A 279 -9.58 2.93 -3.19
N ALA A 280 -9.20 1.98 -4.04
CA ALA A 280 -9.91 1.57 -5.24
C ALA A 280 -9.52 0.13 -5.62
N ALA A 281 -10.24 -0.47 -6.56
CA ALA A 281 -9.88 -1.76 -7.13
C ALA A 281 -8.69 -1.62 -8.09
N PHE A 282 -7.49 -1.95 -7.62
CA PHE A 282 -6.26 -2.06 -8.41
C PHE A 282 -5.98 -3.52 -8.73
N GLY A 283 -5.97 -3.88 -10.02
CA GLY A 283 -5.89 -5.27 -10.47
C GLY A 283 -4.60 -5.95 -10.00
N ARG A 284 -3.46 -5.30 -10.15
CA ARG A 284 -2.14 -5.82 -9.78
C ARG A 284 -2.02 -6.05 -8.27
N ASP A 285 -2.37 -5.04 -7.46
CA ASP A 285 -2.39 -5.09 -6.01
C ASP A 285 -3.32 -6.17 -5.48
N SER A 286 -4.55 -6.27 -6.03
CA SER A 286 -5.51 -7.31 -5.69
C SER A 286 -4.95 -8.70 -5.99
N LEU A 287 -4.34 -8.89 -7.17
CA LEU A 287 -3.80 -10.18 -7.62
C LEU A 287 -2.58 -10.63 -6.80
N LEU A 288 -1.63 -9.73 -6.53
CA LEU A 288 -0.46 -10.04 -5.71
C LEU A 288 -0.85 -10.30 -4.24
N THR A 289 -1.76 -9.50 -3.69
CA THR A 289 -2.35 -9.74 -2.36
C THR A 289 -3.03 -11.10 -2.30
N ALA A 290 -3.90 -11.41 -3.26
CA ALA A 290 -4.61 -12.68 -3.34
C ALA A 290 -3.66 -13.88 -3.50
N LEU A 291 -2.60 -13.77 -4.30
CA LEU A 291 -1.56 -14.80 -4.42
C LEU A 291 -0.80 -15.04 -3.10
N ALA A 292 -0.50 -13.98 -2.36
CA ALA A 292 0.21 -14.03 -1.09
C ALA A 292 -0.65 -14.62 0.06
N VAL A 293 -1.95 -14.31 0.12
CA VAL A 293 -2.86 -14.81 1.18
C VAL A 293 -3.61 -16.09 0.80
N LEU A 294 -3.52 -16.57 -0.45
CA LEU A 294 -4.23 -17.76 -0.96
C LEU A 294 -4.19 -18.98 0.00
N PRO A 295 -3.05 -19.34 0.62
CA PRO A 295 -3.00 -20.50 1.53
C PRO A 295 -3.89 -20.38 2.77
N PHE A 296 -4.31 -19.17 3.15
CA PHE A 296 -5.01 -18.88 4.40
C PHE A 296 -6.38 -18.21 4.19
N ALA A 297 -6.61 -17.57 3.04
CA ALA A 297 -7.85 -16.87 2.68
C ALA A 297 -8.25 -17.08 1.21
N PRO A 298 -8.55 -18.33 0.77
CA PRO A 298 -8.86 -18.64 -0.63
C PRO A 298 -10.12 -17.92 -1.16
N ALA A 299 -11.02 -17.46 -0.29
CA ALA A 299 -12.18 -16.63 -0.66
C ALA A 299 -11.77 -15.29 -1.32
N VAL A 300 -10.64 -14.70 -0.88
CA VAL A 300 -10.09 -13.47 -1.47
C VAL A 300 -9.60 -13.71 -2.90
N ALA A 301 -8.99 -14.87 -3.16
CA ALA A 301 -8.61 -15.28 -4.51
C ALA A 301 -9.84 -15.47 -5.40
N ALA A 302 -10.88 -16.18 -4.93
CA ALA A 302 -12.09 -16.40 -5.70
C ALA A 302 -12.84 -15.09 -6.03
N GLY A 303 -12.95 -14.18 -5.06
CA GLY A 303 -13.56 -12.86 -5.25
C GLY A 303 -12.79 -12.00 -6.25
N THR A 304 -11.47 -11.87 -6.05
CA THR A 304 -10.58 -11.13 -6.95
C THR A 304 -10.64 -11.66 -8.40
N LEU A 305 -10.63 -12.98 -8.58
CA LEU A 305 -10.68 -13.60 -9.91
C LEU A 305 -11.99 -13.29 -10.65
N ARG A 306 -13.14 -13.44 -9.98
CA ARG A 306 -14.46 -13.13 -10.57
C ARG A 306 -14.62 -11.64 -10.87
N PHE A 307 -14.29 -10.77 -9.93
CA PHE A 307 -14.38 -9.32 -10.09
C PHE A 307 -13.57 -8.82 -11.29
N LEU A 308 -12.31 -9.25 -11.42
CA LEU A 308 -11.43 -8.85 -12.52
C LEU A 308 -11.83 -9.49 -13.86
N ALA A 309 -12.44 -10.69 -13.85
CA ALA A 309 -12.99 -11.30 -15.05
C ALA A 309 -14.23 -10.56 -15.58
N ARG A 310 -15.09 -10.05 -14.68
CA ARG A 310 -16.27 -9.23 -15.04
C ARG A 310 -15.89 -7.94 -15.78
N TYR A 311 -14.75 -7.35 -15.41
CA TYR A 311 -14.22 -6.13 -16.03
C TYR A 311 -13.05 -6.40 -17.01
N GLN A 312 -12.87 -7.64 -17.49
CA GLN A 312 -11.87 -7.95 -18.52
C GLN A 312 -12.18 -7.19 -19.82
N GLY A 313 -11.14 -6.72 -20.52
CA GLY A 313 -11.29 -5.99 -21.77
C GLY A 313 -12.01 -6.81 -22.85
N THR A 314 -12.98 -6.19 -23.52
CA THR A 314 -13.81 -6.79 -24.59
C THR A 314 -13.65 -6.10 -25.94
N ARG A 315 -13.07 -4.90 -25.96
CA ARG A 315 -12.83 -4.06 -27.14
C ARG A 315 -11.38 -3.57 -27.17
N ASP A 316 -10.97 -3.01 -28.29
CA ASP A 316 -9.78 -2.18 -28.37
C ASP A 316 -10.18 -0.71 -28.12
N ASP A 317 -9.57 -0.07 -27.12
CA ASP A 317 -9.77 1.35 -26.83
C ASP A 317 -8.45 1.96 -26.33
N ALA A 318 -7.81 2.74 -27.20
CA ALA A 318 -6.54 3.41 -26.92
C ALA A 318 -6.61 4.42 -25.76
N ARG A 319 -7.77 5.07 -25.53
CA ARG A 319 -7.95 6.07 -24.47
C ARG A 319 -7.76 5.46 -23.09
N THR A 320 -8.15 4.20 -22.92
CA THR A 320 -8.11 3.44 -21.66
C THR A 320 -7.03 2.34 -21.64
N ASP A 321 -6.13 2.31 -22.64
CA ASP A 321 -5.15 1.24 -22.89
C ASP A 321 -5.78 -0.18 -22.99
N GLN A 322 -7.09 -0.25 -23.28
CA GLN A 322 -7.88 -1.48 -23.31
C GLN A 322 -7.65 -2.28 -24.59
N GLN A 323 -7.59 -3.60 -24.44
CA GLN A 323 -7.54 -4.58 -25.52
C GLN A 323 -8.38 -5.81 -25.13
N PRO A 324 -8.92 -6.57 -26.09
CA PRO A 324 -9.63 -7.81 -25.80
C PRO A 324 -8.78 -8.79 -24.98
N GLY A 325 -9.32 -9.29 -23.87
CA GLY A 325 -8.67 -10.23 -22.95
C GLY A 325 -7.77 -9.61 -21.87
N LYS A 326 -7.41 -8.32 -21.98
CA LYS A 326 -6.56 -7.62 -21.01
C LYS A 326 -7.29 -7.40 -19.68
N ILE A 327 -6.62 -7.58 -18.54
CA ILE A 327 -7.18 -7.30 -17.21
C ILE A 327 -6.87 -5.86 -16.80
N LEU A 328 -7.79 -5.19 -16.09
CA LEU A 328 -7.65 -3.78 -15.72
C LEU A 328 -6.46 -3.52 -14.78
N HIS A 329 -5.88 -2.32 -14.91
CA HIS A 329 -4.96 -1.72 -13.95
C HIS A 329 -5.74 -1.17 -12.74
N GLU A 330 -6.69 -0.25 -12.96
CA GLU A 330 -7.49 0.35 -11.89
C GLU A 330 -8.90 0.75 -12.34
N LEU A 331 -9.83 0.79 -11.38
CA LEU A 331 -11.20 1.28 -11.55
C LEU A 331 -11.53 2.30 -10.45
N ARG A 332 -11.84 3.54 -10.83
CA ARG A 332 -12.25 4.63 -9.91
C ARG A 332 -13.65 5.15 -10.22
N ARG A 333 -14.25 5.77 -9.21
CA ARG A 333 -15.62 6.33 -9.23
C ARG A 333 -15.68 7.85 -8.95
N GLY A 334 -14.55 8.46 -8.59
CA GLY A 334 -14.45 9.88 -8.23
C GLY A 334 -14.75 10.82 -9.40
N GLU A 335 -14.99 12.11 -9.09
CA GLU A 335 -15.39 13.12 -10.07
C GLU A 335 -14.38 13.28 -11.22
N VAL A 336 -13.07 13.15 -10.95
CA VAL A 336 -12.00 13.25 -11.97
C VAL A 336 -12.14 12.14 -13.02
N ALA A 337 -12.45 10.92 -12.56
CA ALA A 337 -12.68 9.77 -13.42
C ALA A 337 -14.01 9.92 -14.18
N ALA A 338 -15.10 10.29 -13.49
CA ALA A 338 -16.42 10.48 -14.08
C ALA A 338 -16.47 11.61 -15.13
N CYS A 339 -15.67 12.67 -14.96
CA CYS A 339 -15.52 13.74 -15.96
C CYS A 339 -14.65 13.36 -17.15
N GLY A 340 -13.98 12.20 -17.12
CA GLY A 340 -12.99 11.80 -18.12
C GLY A 340 -11.75 12.70 -18.14
N GLU A 341 -11.41 13.34 -17.02
CA GLU A 341 -10.16 14.10 -16.87
C GLU A 341 -8.95 13.13 -16.82
N LEU A 342 -9.17 11.90 -16.33
CA LEU A 342 -8.22 10.76 -16.37
C LEU A 342 -8.94 9.46 -16.84
N PRO A 343 -8.23 8.41 -17.30
CA PRO A 343 -8.83 7.29 -18.02
C PRO A 343 -9.36 6.15 -17.13
N PHE A 344 -9.50 6.37 -15.81
CA PHE A 344 -9.66 5.34 -14.77
C PHE A 344 -11.06 4.71 -14.66
N THR A 345 -11.76 4.46 -15.79
CA THR A 345 -13.19 4.10 -15.82
C THR A 345 -13.59 2.89 -16.71
N PRO A 346 -13.07 1.67 -16.50
CA PRO A 346 -11.79 1.32 -15.88
C PRO A 346 -10.62 1.58 -16.83
N TYR A 347 -9.39 1.59 -16.30
CA TYR A 347 -8.16 1.71 -17.07
C TYR A 347 -7.39 0.39 -17.14
N TYR A 348 -6.72 0.15 -18.26
CA TYR A 348 -6.03 -1.10 -18.58
C TYR A 348 -4.53 -0.89 -18.88
N GLY A 349 -3.92 0.22 -18.43
CA GLY A 349 -2.48 0.47 -18.59
C GLY A 349 -1.59 -0.38 -17.67
N SER A 350 -1.73 -1.70 -17.78
CA SER A 350 -0.87 -2.69 -17.14
C SER A 350 -0.52 -3.80 -18.14
N VAL A 351 0.73 -4.25 -18.11
CA VAL A 351 1.20 -5.44 -18.85
C VAL A 351 1.20 -6.71 -17.98
N ASP A 352 1.18 -6.55 -16.65
CA ASP A 352 1.35 -7.61 -15.66
C ASP A 352 0.04 -8.20 -15.09
N THR A 353 -1.08 -7.47 -15.10
CA THR A 353 -2.36 -7.93 -14.55
C THR A 353 -2.88 -9.20 -15.25
N THR A 354 -2.82 -9.26 -16.57
CA THR A 354 -3.35 -10.39 -17.35
C THR A 354 -2.62 -11.71 -17.06
N PRO A 355 -1.27 -11.81 -17.09
CA PRO A 355 -0.58 -13.02 -16.67
C PRO A 355 -0.73 -13.30 -15.16
N LEU A 356 -0.74 -12.28 -14.28
CA LEU A 356 -0.96 -12.46 -12.85
C LEU A 356 -2.36 -13.06 -12.55
N TRP A 357 -3.39 -12.71 -13.31
CA TRP A 357 -4.74 -13.29 -13.18
C TRP A 357 -4.74 -14.78 -13.54
N VAL A 358 -4.04 -15.17 -14.62
CA VAL A 358 -3.90 -16.60 -15.00
C VAL A 358 -3.07 -17.37 -13.97
N MET A 359 -2.02 -16.76 -13.41
CA MET A 359 -1.25 -17.32 -12.29
C MET A 359 -2.14 -17.56 -11.06
N LEU A 360 -2.97 -16.59 -10.67
CA LEU A 360 -3.88 -16.71 -9.54
C LEU A 360 -4.94 -17.79 -9.78
N LEU A 361 -5.55 -17.87 -10.96
CA LEU A 361 -6.53 -18.93 -11.28
C LEU A 361 -5.88 -20.32 -11.19
N ALA A 362 -4.68 -20.47 -11.74
CA ALA A 362 -3.95 -21.74 -11.69
C ALA A 362 -3.50 -22.11 -10.26
N ALA A 363 -3.16 -21.12 -9.43
CA ALA A 363 -2.82 -21.33 -8.03
C ALA A 363 -4.06 -21.71 -7.20
N ALA A 364 -5.15 -20.95 -7.33
CA ALA A 364 -6.41 -21.21 -6.64
C ALA A 364 -6.97 -22.59 -6.98
N ALA A 365 -7.00 -22.97 -8.27
CA ALA A 365 -7.45 -24.29 -8.72
C ALA A 365 -6.67 -25.46 -8.08
N ARG A 366 -5.36 -25.30 -7.85
CA ARG A 366 -4.55 -26.30 -7.12
C ARG A 366 -4.82 -26.30 -5.62
N TRP A 367 -5.12 -25.14 -5.04
CA TRP A 367 -5.31 -25.00 -3.59
C TRP A 367 -6.68 -25.46 -3.11
N THR A 368 -7.76 -25.01 -3.77
CA THR A 368 -9.14 -25.36 -3.40
C THR A 368 -9.66 -26.60 -4.11
N GLY A 369 -9.06 -26.99 -5.25
CA GLY A 369 -9.64 -28.02 -6.12
C GLY A 369 -10.96 -27.59 -6.78
N ASP A 370 -11.32 -26.30 -6.75
CA ASP A 370 -12.60 -25.78 -7.23
C ASP A 370 -12.68 -25.78 -8.77
N VAL A 371 -13.11 -26.92 -9.31
CA VAL A 371 -13.39 -27.12 -10.74
C VAL A 371 -14.56 -26.26 -11.21
N ALA A 372 -15.50 -25.87 -10.34
CA ALA A 372 -16.64 -25.04 -10.72
C ALA A 372 -16.19 -23.60 -11.00
N LEU A 373 -15.32 -23.01 -10.16
CA LEU A 373 -14.67 -21.73 -10.42
C LEU A 373 -13.85 -21.75 -11.71
N VAL A 374 -13.08 -22.81 -11.96
CA VAL A 374 -12.29 -22.96 -13.20
C VAL A 374 -13.20 -23.02 -14.44
N ARG A 375 -14.31 -23.77 -14.39
CA ARG A 375 -15.29 -23.83 -15.50
C ARG A 375 -15.98 -22.49 -15.73
N ALA A 376 -16.44 -21.82 -14.67
CA ALA A 376 -17.10 -20.51 -14.75
C ALA A 376 -16.17 -19.42 -15.32
N LEU A 377 -14.87 -19.50 -15.05
CA LEU A 377 -13.86 -18.54 -15.51
C LEU A 377 -13.13 -18.98 -16.80
N LEU A 378 -13.48 -20.12 -17.40
CA LEU A 378 -12.83 -20.60 -18.62
C LEU A 378 -12.91 -19.59 -19.78
N PRO A 379 -14.04 -18.91 -20.08
CA PRO A 379 -14.08 -17.90 -21.13
C PRO A 379 -13.19 -16.67 -20.86
N ALA A 380 -12.92 -16.35 -19.59
CA ALA A 380 -11.99 -15.28 -19.23
C ALA A 380 -10.52 -15.73 -19.35
N LEU A 381 -10.23 -16.99 -19.00
CA LEU A 381 -8.93 -17.63 -19.20
C LEU A 381 -8.56 -17.71 -20.68
N GLU A 382 -9.49 -18.11 -21.55
CA GLU A 382 -9.28 -18.16 -23.00
C GLU A 382 -8.87 -16.79 -23.56
N ARG A 383 -9.63 -15.74 -23.23
CA ARG A 383 -9.32 -14.37 -23.67
C ARG A 383 -8.01 -13.86 -23.08
N ALA A 384 -7.71 -14.16 -21.81
CA ALA A 384 -6.44 -13.78 -21.18
C ALA A 384 -5.25 -14.45 -21.86
N LEU A 385 -5.35 -15.76 -22.17
CA LEU A 385 -4.32 -16.50 -22.91
C LEU A 385 -4.18 -16.01 -24.36
N ALA A 386 -5.27 -15.67 -25.04
CA ALA A 386 -5.25 -15.06 -26.37
C ALA A 386 -4.53 -13.70 -26.35
N TRP A 387 -4.78 -12.85 -25.35
CA TRP A 387 -4.05 -11.59 -25.18
C TRP A 387 -2.55 -11.85 -24.94
N ILE A 388 -2.21 -12.73 -23.99
CA ILE A 388 -0.82 -13.12 -23.63
C ILE A 388 -0.02 -13.68 -24.82
N THR A 389 -0.71 -14.30 -25.79
CA THR A 389 -0.09 -15.00 -26.92
C THR A 389 -0.25 -14.31 -28.28
N GLY A 390 -0.89 -13.14 -28.29
CA GLY A 390 -1.13 -12.28 -29.46
C GLY A 390 -0.89 -10.80 -29.11
N PRO A 391 -1.93 -9.95 -28.92
CA PRO A 391 -1.78 -8.49 -28.73
C PRO A 391 -0.84 -8.02 -27.63
N GLY A 392 -0.64 -8.80 -26.55
CA GLY A 392 0.33 -8.48 -25.49
C GLY A 392 1.79 -8.71 -25.89
N ALA A 393 2.06 -9.50 -26.94
CA ALA A 393 3.39 -9.82 -27.46
C ALA A 393 3.53 -9.44 -28.95
N PRO A 394 3.40 -8.13 -29.29
CA PRO A 394 3.12 -7.66 -30.65
C PRO A 394 4.25 -7.90 -31.67
N ARG A 395 5.49 -8.18 -31.23
CA ARG A 395 6.62 -8.43 -32.13
C ARG A 395 6.74 -9.89 -32.59
N GLY A 396 5.97 -10.83 -32.04
CA GLY A 396 6.11 -12.26 -32.33
C GLY A 396 7.39 -12.92 -31.77
N ASP A 397 8.25 -12.13 -31.14
CA ASP A 397 9.35 -12.55 -30.27
C ASP A 397 8.85 -13.39 -29.06
N GLY A 398 7.60 -13.18 -28.67
CA GLY A 398 6.92 -13.84 -27.57
C GLY A 398 6.98 -13.08 -26.25
N TYR A 399 7.65 -11.93 -26.18
CA TYR A 399 7.75 -11.12 -24.97
C TYR A 399 6.52 -10.25 -24.76
N LEU A 400 6.01 -10.18 -23.52
CA LEU A 400 5.03 -9.17 -23.18
C LEU A 400 5.65 -7.78 -23.21
N ARG A 401 5.00 -6.86 -23.92
CA ARG A 401 5.42 -5.46 -24.08
C ARG A 401 4.30 -4.49 -23.80
N TYR A 402 4.66 -3.27 -23.43
CA TYR A 402 3.73 -2.13 -23.38
C TYR A 402 4.27 -0.92 -24.12
N GLU A 403 3.32 -0.10 -24.56
CA GLU A 403 3.49 1.23 -25.10
C GLU A 403 2.24 2.02 -24.69
N ARG A 404 2.40 3.25 -24.19
CA ARG A 404 1.28 4.06 -23.73
C ARG A 404 0.45 4.54 -24.93
N ARG A 405 -0.81 4.11 -25.00
CA ARG A 405 -1.68 4.35 -26.17
C ARG A 405 -2.45 5.68 -26.14
N SER A 406 -2.36 6.43 -25.04
CA SER A 406 -3.06 7.68 -24.80
C SER A 406 -2.21 8.61 -23.92
N PRO A 407 -2.12 9.93 -24.19
CA PRO A 407 -1.35 10.86 -23.35
C PRO A 407 -1.93 11.02 -21.94
N LEU A 408 -3.13 10.50 -21.66
CA LEU A 408 -3.72 10.44 -20.32
C LEU A 408 -3.33 9.16 -19.54
N GLY A 409 -2.66 8.21 -20.19
CA GLY A 409 -2.23 6.94 -19.62
C GLY A 409 -0.89 7.01 -18.87
N LEU A 410 -0.55 5.92 -18.18
CA LEU A 410 0.73 5.74 -17.50
C LEU A 410 1.85 5.50 -18.53
N ASP A 411 2.97 6.20 -18.35
CA ASP A 411 4.19 6.00 -19.17
C ASP A 411 4.76 4.59 -18.99
N ASN A 412 4.81 4.08 -17.75
CA ASN A 412 5.28 2.74 -17.42
C ASN A 412 4.12 1.87 -16.92
N GLN A 413 3.92 0.69 -17.54
CA GLN A 413 2.77 -0.20 -17.30
C GLN A 413 3.14 -1.51 -16.56
N GLY A 414 4.30 -1.56 -15.91
CA GLY A 414 4.67 -2.63 -14.95
C GLY A 414 4.51 -2.19 -13.51
N TRP A 415 4.96 -3.00 -12.54
CA TRP A 415 4.78 -2.68 -11.12
C TRP A 415 5.50 -1.40 -10.66
N LYS A 416 6.60 -1.03 -11.34
CA LYS A 416 7.25 0.27 -11.21
C LYS A 416 6.63 1.27 -12.21
N ASP A 417 5.44 1.76 -11.88
CA ASP A 417 4.61 2.59 -12.76
C ASP A 417 4.95 4.10 -12.79
N SER A 418 5.93 4.56 -11.99
CA SER A 418 6.38 5.95 -12.08
C SER A 418 7.16 6.20 -13.38
N TRP A 419 6.91 7.36 -14.00
CA TRP A 419 7.45 7.76 -15.31
C TRP A 419 8.98 7.68 -15.39
N ASP A 420 9.68 7.80 -14.27
CA ASP A 420 11.14 7.86 -14.15
C ASP A 420 11.82 6.50 -13.93
N ALA A 421 11.07 5.41 -13.75
CA ALA A 421 11.57 4.15 -13.20
C ALA A 421 12.40 3.29 -14.18
N ILE A 422 12.09 3.31 -15.47
CA ILE A 422 12.71 2.39 -16.46
C ILE A 422 13.76 3.15 -17.28
N SER A 423 15.02 2.78 -17.10
CA SER A 423 16.17 3.50 -17.66
C SER A 423 17.35 2.59 -18.01
N HIS A 424 18.22 3.07 -18.90
CA HIS A 424 19.54 2.49 -19.16
C HIS A 424 20.59 3.03 -18.18
N ALA A 425 21.77 2.41 -18.10
CA ALA A 425 22.89 2.85 -17.26
C ALA A 425 23.36 4.29 -17.53
N SER A 426 23.05 4.85 -18.71
CA SER A 426 23.24 6.26 -19.05
C SER A 426 22.36 7.23 -18.27
N GLY A 427 21.35 6.75 -17.55
CA GLY A 427 20.28 7.54 -16.93
C GLY A 427 19.19 7.98 -17.91
N GLU A 428 19.33 7.67 -19.20
CA GLU A 428 18.32 7.83 -20.24
C GLU A 428 17.12 6.92 -19.96
N LEU A 429 15.89 7.41 -20.15
CA LEU A 429 14.69 6.59 -20.02
C LEU A 429 14.58 5.62 -21.20
N ALA A 430 14.05 4.42 -20.95
CA ALA A 430 13.80 3.46 -22.02
C ALA A 430 12.67 3.94 -22.94
N THR A 431 12.85 3.78 -24.25
CA THR A 431 11.80 4.08 -25.24
C THR A 431 10.84 2.89 -25.43
N PRO A 432 9.53 3.10 -25.62
CA PRO A 432 8.60 2.01 -25.93
C PRO A 432 8.78 1.44 -27.36
N PRO A 433 8.27 0.22 -27.64
CA PRO A 433 7.56 -0.69 -26.73
C PRO A 433 8.50 -1.51 -25.81
N ILE A 434 8.35 -1.34 -24.49
CA ILE A 434 9.25 -1.88 -23.45
C ILE A 434 8.84 -3.32 -23.07
N ALA A 435 9.80 -4.24 -22.99
CA ALA A 435 9.65 -5.57 -22.41
C ALA A 435 10.29 -5.65 -21.01
N LEU A 436 9.50 -5.68 -19.92
CA LEU A 436 10.04 -5.74 -18.54
C LEU A 436 10.45 -7.15 -18.11
N VAL A 437 11.48 -7.25 -17.27
CA VAL A 437 12.09 -8.53 -16.87
C VAL A 437 11.16 -9.40 -16.02
N GLU A 438 10.45 -8.83 -15.04
CA GLU A 438 9.52 -9.56 -14.18
C GLU A 438 8.26 -10.01 -14.92
N THR A 439 7.85 -9.26 -15.95
CA THR A 439 6.60 -9.49 -16.67
C THR A 439 6.72 -10.71 -17.59
N GLN A 440 7.92 -10.99 -18.11
CA GLN A 440 8.23 -12.28 -18.76
C GLN A 440 8.21 -13.43 -17.74
N GLY A 441 8.65 -13.16 -16.50
CA GLY A 441 8.48 -14.06 -15.36
C GLY A 441 7.00 -14.43 -15.13
N TYR A 442 6.12 -13.43 -15.05
CA TYR A 442 4.69 -13.66 -14.90
C TYR A 442 4.11 -14.41 -16.11
N GLN A 443 4.50 -14.03 -17.33
CA GLN A 443 4.08 -14.70 -18.57
C GLN A 443 4.46 -16.19 -18.57
N TYR A 444 5.68 -16.54 -18.15
CA TYR A 444 6.14 -17.93 -18.05
C TYR A 444 5.27 -18.75 -17.09
N ALA A 445 5.01 -18.23 -15.88
CA ALA A 445 4.13 -18.88 -14.92
C ALA A 445 2.66 -18.94 -15.37
N ALA A 446 2.18 -17.92 -16.10
CA ALA A 446 0.85 -17.89 -16.70
C ALA A 446 0.68 -18.93 -17.82
N LEU A 447 1.67 -19.09 -18.70
CA LEU A 447 1.64 -20.10 -19.77
C LEU A 447 1.64 -21.53 -19.19
N LEU A 448 2.43 -21.80 -18.16
CA LEU A 448 2.42 -23.08 -17.45
C LEU A 448 1.12 -23.30 -16.65
N GLY A 449 0.59 -22.26 -16.03
CA GLY A 449 -0.69 -22.29 -15.30
C GLY A 449 -1.88 -22.56 -16.22
N GLY A 450 -1.97 -21.82 -17.33
CA GLY A 450 -2.96 -22.03 -18.39
C GLY A 450 -2.85 -23.43 -19.00
N ALA A 451 -1.64 -23.95 -19.22
CA ALA A 451 -1.46 -25.33 -19.67
C ALA A 451 -1.97 -26.38 -18.67
N ALA A 452 -1.85 -26.14 -17.36
CA ALA A 452 -2.43 -27.01 -16.35
C ALA A 452 -3.97 -26.93 -16.33
N LEU A 453 -4.53 -25.72 -16.43
CA LEU A 453 -5.98 -25.48 -16.44
C LEU A 453 -6.65 -26.06 -17.70
N LEU A 454 -6.12 -25.79 -18.90
CA LEU A 454 -6.62 -26.35 -20.15
C LEU A 454 -6.52 -27.87 -20.18
N GLY A 455 -5.41 -28.44 -19.68
CA GLY A 455 -5.28 -29.89 -19.52
C GLY A 455 -6.33 -30.50 -18.58
N ALA A 456 -6.65 -29.82 -17.48
CA ALA A 456 -7.68 -30.26 -16.53
C ALA A 456 -9.13 -30.19 -17.07
N VAL A 457 -9.37 -29.43 -18.15
CA VAL A 457 -10.64 -29.42 -18.90
C VAL A 457 -10.55 -30.17 -20.24
N GLY A 458 -9.57 -31.06 -20.40
CA GLY A 458 -9.45 -31.98 -21.54
C GLY A 458 -8.72 -31.45 -22.78
N ARG A 459 -8.30 -30.18 -22.80
CA ARG A 459 -7.67 -29.51 -23.95
C ARG A 459 -6.15 -29.75 -24.00
N ALA A 460 -5.79 -31.03 -24.13
CA ALA A 460 -4.41 -31.51 -24.04
C ALA A 460 -3.46 -30.92 -25.10
N GLY A 461 -3.92 -30.76 -26.35
CA GLY A 461 -3.10 -30.21 -27.44
C GLY A 461 -2.67 -28.76 -27.19
N GLU A 462 -3.60 -27.91 -26.74
CA GLU A 462 -3.31 -26.52 -26.36
C GLU A 462 -2.43 -26.44 -25.12
N ALA A 463 -2.62 -27.33 -24.14
CA ALA A 463 -1.73 -27.44 -23.00
C ALA A 463 -0.27 -27.78 -23.40
N VAL A 464 -0.06 -28.63 -24.40
CA VAL A 464 1.27 -28.89 -24.97
C VAL A 464 1.80 -27.65 -25.70
N ALA A 465 0.98 -26.97 -26.51
CA ALA A 465 1.39 -25.75 -27.21
C ALA A 465 1.81 -24.62 -26.26
N LEU A 466 1.09 -24.41 -25.16
CA LEU A 466 1.41 -23.42 -24.12
C LEU A 466 2.72 -23.76 -23.38
N ARG A 467 2.96 -25.03 -23.03
CA ARG A 467 4.26 -25.49 -22.48
C ARG A 467 5.40 -25.23 -23.47
N GLY A 468 5.18 -25.50 -24.75
CA GLY A 468 6.13 -25.20 -25.83
C GLY A 468 6.42 -23.70 -25.99
N ARG A 469 5.42 -22.83 -25.80
CA ARG A 469 5.62 -21.37 -25.74
C ARG A 469 6.43 -20.96 -24.51
N ALA A 470 6.09 -21.44 -23.32
CA ALA A 470 6.81 -21.15 -22.08
C ALA A 470 8.29 -21.54 -22.15
N GLU A 471 8.59 -22.69 -22.75
CA GLU A 471 9.96 -23.17 -22.90
C GLU A 471 10.78 -22.38 -23.94
N ARG A 472 10.15 -21.88 -25.02
CA ARG A 472 10.81 -20.96 -25.96
C ARG A 472 11.06 -19.58 -25.35
N LEU A 473 10.07 -19.05 -24.61
CA LEU A 473 10.20 -17.81 -23.84
C LEU A 473 11.37 -17.88 -22.86
N ARG A 474 11.49 -18.98 -22.11
CA ARG A 474 12.59 -19.19 -21.17
C ARG A 474 13.95 -19.13 -21.86
N ARG A 475 14.15 -19.82 -22.99
CA ARG A 475 15.44 -19.78 -23.69
C ARG A 475 15.80 -18.37 -24.13
N ARG A 476 14.90 -17.68 -24.85
CA ARG A 476 15.12 -16.28 -25.28
C ARG A 476 15.44 -15.37 -24.09
N PHE A 477 14.71 -15.48 -22.99
CA PHE A 477 14.95 -14.70 -21.79
C PHE A 477 16.36 -14.92 -21.19
N GLU A 478 16.86 -16.16 -21.20
CA GLU A 478 18.22 -16.46 -20.74
C GLU A 478 19.31 -15.97 -21.71
N ASP A 479 18.97 -15.65 -22.96
CA ASP A 479 19.89 -15.12 -23.96
C ASP A 479 19.85 -13.58 -23.98
N ASP A 480 18.67 -12.97 -24.14
CA ASP A 480 18.47 -11.54 -24.42
C ASP A 480 18.58 -10.64 -23.17
N PHE A 481 18.06 -11.09 -22.01
CA PHE A 481 18.04 -10.29 -20.78
C PHE A 481 19.31 -10.43 -19.93
N TRP A 482 20.17 -11.41 -20.20
CA TRP A 482 21.30 -11.73 -19.34
C TRP A 482 22.49 -10.79 -19.52
N MET A 483 23.11 -10.40 -18.41
CA MET A 483 24.32 -9.59 -18.35
C MET A 483 25.45 -10.45 -17.78
N PRO A 484 26.29 -11.07 -18.63
CA PRO A 484 27.38 -11.97 -18.19
C PRO A 484 28.33 -11.34 -17.17
N GLU A 485 28.58 -10.04 -17.35
CA GLU A 485 29.49 -9.21 -16.56
C GLU A 485 28.96 -9.02 -15.14
N ALA A 486 27.68 -8.65 -15.01
CA ALA A 486 27.01 -8.47 -13.72
C ALA A 486 26.57 -9.80 -13.07
N GLY A 487 26.46 -10.89 -13.85
CA GLY A 487 25.87 -12.15 -13.39
C GLY A 487 24.39 -12.05 -13.06
N PHE A 488 23.67 -11.20 -13.78
CA PHE A 488 22.32 -10.75 -13.46
C PHE A 488 21.49 -10.52 -14.73
N TYR A 489 20.22 -10.14 -14.59
CA TYR A 489 19.36 -9.79 -15.72
C TYR A 489 19.14 -8.27 -15.78
N ALA A 490 19.06 -7.73 -17.00
CA ALA A 490 18.68 -6.34 -17.26
C ALA A 490 17.24 -6.08 -16.79
N LEU A 491 16.91 -4.82 -16.48
CA LEU A 491 15.57 -4.41 -16.04
C LEU A 491 14.50 -4.62 -17.14
N ALA A 492 14.88 -4.36 -18.39
CA ALA A 492 13.99 -4.41 -19.55
C ALA A 492 14.78 -4.56 -20.86
N LEU A 493 14.07 -4.81 -21.97
CA LEU A 493 14.48 -4.42 -23.32
C LEU A 493 13.66 -3.20 -23.76
N ASP A 494 14.29 -2.23 -24.42
CA ASP A 494 13.60 -1.06 -24.98
C ASP A 494 12.99 -1.32 -26.38
N GLY A 495 12.41 -0.29 -26.98
CA GLY A 495 11.84 -0.34 -28.33
C GLY A 495 12.85 -0.61 -29.46
N ALA A 496 14.15 -0.46 -29.21
CA ALA A 496 15.23 -0.85 -30.11
C ALA A 496 15.87 -2.20 -29.71
N ASP A 497 15.21 -2.93 -28.80
CA ASP A 497 15.67 -4.19 -28.20
C ASP A 497 17.03 -4.10 -27.49
N ARG A 498 17.42 -2.89 -27.08
CA ARG A 498 18.61 -2.65 -26.26
C ARG A 498 18.29 -2.98 -24.80
N PRO A 499 19.13 -3.78 -24.09
CA PRO A 499 18.90 -4.05 -22.68
C PRO A 499 19.11 -2.80 -21.82
N CYS A 500 18.15 -2.57 -20.91
CA CYS A 500 18.25 -1.62 -19.80
C CYS A 500 19.18 -2.20 -18.74
N ARG A 501 20.49 -2.08 -18.98
CA ARG A 501 21.58 -2.66 -18.17
C ARG A 501 21.80 -1.95 -16.83
N VAL A 502 20.76 -1.89 -16.01
CA VAL A 502 20.76 -1.37 -14.63
C VAL A 502 20.38 -2.49 -13.65
N ILE A 503 20.93 -2.44 -12.44
CA ILE A 503 20.68 -3.43 -11.39
C ILE A 503 19.49 -3.00 -10.52
N THR A 504 18.44 -3.81 -10.54
CA THR A 504 17.20 -3.62 -9.78
C THR A 504 16.80 -4.88 -9.02
N SER A 505 15.79 -4.74 -8.18
CA SER A 505 15.13 -5.86 -7.49
C SER A 505 14.33 -6.81 -8.41
N ASN A 506 13.86 -6.32 -9.58
CA ASN A 506 12.89 -7.01 -10.45
C ASN A 506 13.24 -8.48 -10.78
N PRO A 507 14.50 -8.88 -11.04
CA PRO A 507 14.83 -10.29 -11.32
C PRO A 507 14.56 -11.27 -10.17
N GLY A 508 14.32 -10.78 -8.94
CA GLY A 508 13.78 -11.58 -7.84
C GLY A 508 12.40 -12.17 -8.15
N HIS A 509 11.59 -11.48 -8.95
CA HIS A 509 10.28 -11.98 -9.40
C HIS A 509 10.43 -13.13 -10.41
N CYS A 510 11.51 -13.14 -11.21
CA CYS A 510 11.85 -14.23 -12.12
C CYS A 510 12.29 -15.50 -11.37
N LEU A 511 12.88 -15.36 -10.16
CA LEU A 511 13.07 -16.48 -9.23
C LEU A 511 11.74 -16.96 -8.64
N TRP A 512 10.81 -16.06 -8.27
CA TRP A 512 9.51 -16.45 -7.72
C TRP A 512 8.68 -17.29 -8.71
N THR A 513 8.63 -16.87 -9.97
CA THR A 513 7.89 -17.57 -11.03
C THR A 513 8.61 -18.83 -11.52
N GLY A 514 9.92 -18.96 -11.27
CA GLY A 514 10.73 -20.11 -11.69
C GLY A 514 11.22 -20.04 -13.14
N LEU A 515 11.29 -18.84 -13.72
CA LEU A 515 11.80 -18.60 -15.07
C LEU A 515 13.32 -18.84 -15.14
N VAL A 516 14.06 -18.36 -14.13
CA VAL A 516 15.53 -18.36 -14.06
C VAL A 516 16.12 -19.77 -14.16
N ALA A 517 17.14 -19.94 -15.00
CA ALA A 517 17.89 -21.18 -15.13
C ALA A 517 18.54 -21.58 -13.78
N PRO A 518 18.36 -22.82 -13.27
CA PRO A 518 18.90 -23.24 -11.97
C PRO A 518 20.40 -22.97 -11.75
N PRO A 519 21.31 -23.06 -12.75
CA PRO A 519 22.72 -22.69 -12.57
C PRO A 519 22.98 -21.18 -12.36
N ARG A 520 22.07 -20.30 -12.81
CA ARG A 520 22.20 -18.84 -12.67
C ARG A 520 21.62 -18.32 -11.36
N ALA A 521 20.63 -19.00 -10.78
CA ALA A 521 19.96 -18.58 -9.54
C ALA A 521 20.92 -18.24 -8.35
N PRO A 522 22.04 -18.96 -8.11
CA PRO A 522 23.01 -18.56 -7.08
C PRO A 522 23.72 -17.22 -7.37
N ARG A 523 24.00 -16.89 -8.65
CA ARG A 523 24.58 -15.58 -9.03
C ARG A 523 23.55 -14.45 -8.83
N VAL A 524 22.29 -14.70 -9.22
CA VAL A 524 21.16 -13.78 -8.99
C VAL A 524 21.00 -13.51 -7.49
N ALA A 525 21.00 -14.56 -6.66
CA ALA A 525 20.90 -14.44 -5.20
C ALA A 525 22.04 -13.65 -4.57
N ALA A 526 23.29 -13.88 -5.02
CA ALA A 526 24.44 -13.12 -4.57
C ALA A 526 24.32 -11.63 -4.96
N ARG A 527 23.85 -11.33 -6.18
CA ARG A 527 23.67 -9.94 -6.64
C ARG A 527 22.54 -9.21 -5.92
N LEU A 528 21.45 -9.91 -5.60
CA LEU A 528 20.33 -9.39 -4.79
C LEU A 528 20.76 -9.00 -3.37
N LEU A 529 21.75 -9.70 -2.79
CA LEU A 529 22.23 -9.48 -1.42
C LEU A 529 23.52 -8.64 -1.32
N ALA A 530 24.00 -8.09 -2.43
CA ALA A 530 25.09 -7.12 -2.40
C ALA A 530 24.64 -5.81 -1.73
N GLU A 531 25.53 -5.16 -0.99
CA GLU A 531 25.25 -4.00 -0.12
C GLU A 531 24.65 -2.79 -0.85
N ASP A 532 24.88 -2.67 -2.15
CA ASP A 532 24.33 -1.61 -2.99
C ASP A 532 22.84 -1.82 -3.33
N LEU A 533 22.35 -3.06 -3.31
CA LEU A 533 20.94 -3.39 -3.57
C LEU A 533 20.20 -3.84 -2.29
N PHE A 534 20.83 -4.55 -1.37
CA PHE A 534 20.26 -4.90 -0.07
C PHE A 534 20.61 -3.84 0.99
N SER A 535 19.60 -3.23 1.62
CA SER A 535 19.79 -2.14 2.58
C SER A 535 20.04 -2.58 4.04
N GLY A 536 19.94 -3.88 4.34
CA GLY A 536 19.82 -4.38 5.72
C GLY A 536 18.38 -4.38 6.27
N TRP A 537 17.44 -3.72 5.57
CA TRP A 537 15.99 -3.75 5.84
C TRP A 537 15.19 -4.44 4.72
N GLY A 538 15.72 -4.47 3.50
CA GLY A 538 15.10 -5.14 2.35
C GLY A 538 15.85 -4.83 1.06
N LEU A 539 15.25 -5.18 -0.08
CA LEU A 539 15.79 -4.84 -1.39
C LEU A 539 15.40 -3.41 -1.77
N ARG A 540 16.41 -2.60 -2.12
CA ARG A 540 16.20 -1.32 -2.82
C ARG A 540 15.68 -1.62 -4.22
N THR A 541 14.84 -0.73 -4.72
CA THR A 541 14.27 -0.85 -6.06
C THR A 541 15.29 -0.63 -7.18
N LEU A 542 16.35 0.11 -6.90
CA LEU A 542 17.49 0.38 -7.79
C LEU A 542 18.77 0.39 -6.95
N ALA A 543 19.87 -0.18 -7.47
CA ALA A 543 21.13 -0.28 -6.74
C ALA A 543 21.83 1.08 -6.57
N THR A 544 22.57 1.27 -5.47
CA THR A 544 23.12 2.59 -5.10
C THR A 544 24.14 3.20 -6.07
N GLY A 545 24.74 2.40 -6.97
CA GLY A 545 25.66 2.87 -7.99
C GLY A 545 24.99 3.34 -9.29
N GLU A 546 23.68 3.15 -9.44
CA GLU A 546 22.95 3.46 -10.68
C GLU A 546 22.63 4.96 -10.79
N ARG A 547 22.71 5.53 -12.00
CA ARG A 547 22.64 6.99 -12.19
C ARG A 547 21.34 7.67 -11.75
N ARG A 548 20.23 6.92 -11.66
CA ARG A 548 18.93 7.42 -11.14
C ARG A 548 18.71 7.17 -9.65
N TYR A 549 19.68 6.59 -8.95
CA TYR A 549 19.50 6.19 -7.56
C TYR A 549 19.18 7.37 -6.64
N ASN A 550 18.07 7.23 -5.92
CA ASN A 550 17.64 8.10 -4.83
C ASN A 550 16.90 7.25 -3.79
N PRO A 551 17.41 7.12 -2.54
CA PRO A 551 16.76 6.30 -1.50
C PRO A 551 15.35 6.76 -1.14
N MET A 552 14.97 8.00 -1.46
CA MET A 552 13.66 8.60 -1.21
C MET A 552 12.74 8.57 -2.44
N SER A 553 13.21 8.12 -3.61
CA SER A 553 12.37 8.02 -4.80
C SER A 553 11.43 6.81 -4.73
N TYR A 554 10.20 6.99 -5.20
CA TYR A 554 9.12 6.01 -5.18
C TYR A 554 9.54 4.66 -5.78
N HIS A 555 10.24 4.63 -6.92
CA HIS A 555 10.74 3.39 -7.55
C HIS A 555 12.24 3.35 -7.92
N ASN A 556 12.99 4.43 -7.65
CA ASN A 556 14.41 4.53 -8.01
C ASN A 556 15.36 4.47 -6.80
N GLY A 557 15.01 3.72 -5.75
CA GLY A 557 15.92 3.48 -4.62
C GLY A 557 15.26 3.18 -3.28
N SER A 558 13.95 3.42 -3.12
CA SER A 558 13.14 2.97 -1.98
C SER A 558 13.16 1.44 -1.81
N VAL A 559 12.79 0.96 -0.63
CA VAL A 559 12.56 -0.46 -0.33
C VAL A 559 11.06 -0.73 -0.28
N TRP A 560 10.62 -1.70 -1.08
CA TRP A 560 9.23 -2.19 -1.10
C TRP A 560 9.15 -3.56 -0.40
N PRO A 561 8.33 -3.72 0.66
CA PRO A 561 8.21 -5.00 1.36
C PRO A 561 7.71 -6.15 0.49
N HIS A 562 6.78 -5.91 -0.43
CA HIS A 562 6.20 -6.97 -1.26
C HIS A 562 7.21 -7.53 -2.27
N ASP A 563 7.97 -6.66 -2.95
CA ASP A 563 9.08 -6.99 -3.85
C ASP A 563 10.16 -7.81 -3.13
N THR A 564 10.61 -7.33 -1.97
CA THR A 564 11.55 -8.06 -1.10
C THR A 564 11.02 -9.45 -0.71
N ALA A 565 9.73 -9.57 -0.40
CA ALA A 565 9.09 -10.85 -0.03
C ALA A 565 8.90 -11.80 -1.22
N ILE A 566 8.61 -11.27 -2.42
CA ILE A 566 8.53 -12.04 -3.67
C ILE A 566 9.93 -12.59 -4.02
N ALA A 567 10.97 -11.75 -3.94
CA ALA A 567 12.36 -12.20 -4.10
C ALA A 567 12.74 -13.28 -3.07
N ALA A 568 12.36 -13.11 -1.80
CA ALA A 568 12.56 -14.12 -0.76
C ALA A 568 11.84 -15.45 -1.08
N ALA A 569 10.57 -15.40 -1.51
CA ALA A 569 9.83 -16.59 -1.95
C ALA A 569 10.48 -17.26 -3.18
N GLY A 570 11.07 -16.49 -4.09
CA GLY A 570 11.91 -16.99 -5.18
C GLY A 570 13.18 -17.71 -4.69
N LEU A 571 13.92 -17.12 -3.77
CA LEU A 571 15.10 -17.77 -3.16
C LEU A 571 14.72 -19.09 -2.47
N ARG A 572 13.59 -19.11 -1.75
CA ARG A 572 13.02 -20.32 -1.15
C ARG A 572 12.67 -21.38 -2.19
N ARG A 573 12.09 -20.99 -3.34
CA ARG A 573 11.73 -21.90 -4.44
C ARG A 573 12.94 -22.62 -5.03
N TYR A 574 14.10 -21.96 -5.10
CA TYR A 574 15.37 -22.56 -5.57
C TYR A 574 16.18 -23.26 -4.47
N GLY A 575 15.66 -23.36 -3.24
CA GLY A 575 16.34 -23.98 -2.11
C GLY A 575 17.48 -23.15 -1.51
N LEU A 576 17.56 -21.86 -1.84
CA LEU A 576 18.59 -20.93 -1.38
C LEU A 576 18.22 -20.39 0.02
N LEU A 577 18.20 -21.30 1.01
CA LEU A 577 17.66 -21.05 2.35
C LEU A 577 18.38 -19.93 3.11
N GLY A 578 19.71 -19.84 3.00
CA GLY A 578 20.48 -18.74 3.61
C GLY A 578 20.01 -17.37 3.12
N PRO A 579 20.07 -17.10 1.80
CA PRO A 579 19.51 -15.89 1.19
C PRO A 579 18.04 -15.62 1.52
N PHE A 580 17.20 -16.66 1.54
CA PHE A 580 15.80 -16.55 1.96
C PHE A 580 15.66 -16.03 3.40
N PHE A 581 16.39 -16.62 4.36
CA PHE A 581 16.32 -16.21 5.76
C PHE A 581 16.86 -14.79 6.00
N VAL A 582 17.81 -14.30 5.19
CA VAL A 582 18.27 -12.89 5.27
C VAL A 582 17.13 -11.93 4.95
N LEU A 583 16.47 -12.09 3.80
CA LEU A 583 15.37 -11.19 3.41
C LEU A 583 14.13 -11.35 4.32
N ALA A 584 13.79 -12.59 4.72
CA ALA A 584 12.67 -12.84 5.62
C ALA A 584 12.89 -12.23 7.02
N THR A 585 14.13 -12.25 7.53
CA THR A 585 14.48 -11.64 8.81
C THR A 585 14.51 -10.12 8.71
N ALA A 586 15.09 -9.55 7.64
CA ALA A 586 15.13 -8.11 7.44
C ALA A 586 13.72 -7.48 7.40
N LEU A 587 12.74 -8.16 6.77
CA LEU A 587 11.34 -7.71 6.77
C LEU A 587 10.63 -7.89 8.12
N PHE A 588 10.95 -8.96 8.87
CA PHE A 588 10.47 -9.15 10.24
C PHE A 588 10.97 -8.06 11.18
N GLU A 589 12.27 -7.74 11.12
CA GLU A 589 12.87 -6.67 11.91
C GLU A 589 12.33 -5.29 11.48
N ALA A 590 12.16 -5.04 10.18
CA ALA A 590 11.52 -3.82 9.68
C ALA A 590 10.07 -3.67 10.18
N ALA A 591 9.34 -4.78 10.33
CA ALA A 591 8.00 -4.78 10.92
C ALA A 591 8.04 -4.52 12.44
N ALA A 592 8.99 -5.13 13.16
CA ALA A 592 9.18 -4.94 14.60
C ALA A 592 9.53 -3.48 14.98
N GLU A 593 10.35 -2.80 14.17
CA GLU A 593 10.68 -1.39 14.31
C GLU A 593 9.58 -0.44 13.78
N SER A 594 8.55 -0.96 13.10
CA SER A 594 7.44 -0.16 12.56
C SER A 594 6.32 0.02 13.57
N GLU A 595 5.74 1.22 13.60
CA GLU A 595 4.63 1.58 14.49
C GLU A 595 3.42 0.65 14.29
N GLY A 596 2.91 0.12 15.39
CA GLY A 596 1.82 -0.86 15.37
C GLY A 596 2.18 -2.22 14.76
N HIS A 597 3.47 -2.51 14.51
CA HIS A 597 3.95 -3.69 13.78
C HIS A 597 3.46 -3.76 12.32
N ARG A 598 3.15 -2.60 11.72
CA ARG A 598 2.62 -2.46 10.35
C ARG A 598 3.74 -2.06 9.39
N LEU A 599 4.01 -2.89 8.38
CA LEU A 599 4.84 -2.47 7.25
C LEU A 599 4.06 -1.48 6.35
N PRO A 600 4.66 -0.34 5.96
CA PRO A 600 4.07 0.57 4.98
C PRO A 600 4.18 0.00 3.55
N GLU A 601 3.48 0.64 2.62
CA GLU A 601 3.61 0.43 1.17
C GLU A 601 5.07 0.36 0.70
N HIS A 602 5.89 1.33 1.12
CA HIS A 602 7.34 1.39 0.93
C HIS A 602 8.00 2.26 2.01
N PHE A 603 9.31 2.14 2.18
CA PHE A 603 10.13 3.01 3.02
C PHE A 603 11.44 3.40 2.33
N CYS A 604 12.16 4.38 2.86
CA CYS A 604 13.34 4.92 2.19
C CYS A 604 14.53 3.95 2.25
N GLY A 605 15.21 3.77 1.12
CA GLY A 605 16.29 2.78 0.95
C GLY A 605 17.65 3.19 1.51
N PHE A 606 17.67 3.93 2.61
CA PHE A 606 18.90 4.20 3.35
C PHE A 606 19.48 2.90 3.94
N PRO A 607 20.82 2.78 4.07
CA PRO A 607 21.44 1.64 4.74
C PRO A 607 21.01 1.58 6.22
N ARG A 608 20.84 0.37 6.74
CA ARG A 608 20.45 0.11 8.13
C ARG A 608 21.50 0.64 9.11
N GLN A 609 21.07 1.47 10.05
CA GLN A 609 21.91 2.02 11.11
C GLN A 609 21.62 1.29 12.44
N ARG A 610 22.64 1.16 13.31
CA ARG A 610 22.50 0.49 14.60
C ARG A 610 21.66 1.33 15.56
N GLY A 611 20.54 0.77 16.05
CA GLY A 611 19.65 1.45 17.00
C GLY A 611 18.59 2.36 16.37
N HIS A 612 18.41 2.32 15.05
CA HIS A 612 17.41 3.11 14.33
C HIS A 612 16.66 2.24 13.32
N GLY A 613 15.33 2.27 13.35
CA GLY A 613 14.46 1.58 12.38
C GLY A 613 14.54 2.15 10.94
N PRO A 614 13.81 1.56 9.98
CA PRO A 614 13.80 2.01 8.59
C PRO A 614 13.19 3.43 8.45
N PRO A 615 13.87 4.41 7.82
CA PRO A 615 13.33 5.75 7.63
C PRO A 615 12.08 5.74 6.74
N ARG A 616 10.97 6.30 7.25
CA ARG A 616 9.66 6.28 6.58
C ARG A 616 9.63 7.13 5.31
N SER A 617 8.75 6.76 4.38
CA SER A 617 8.34 7.65 3.28
C SER A 617 7.09 8.43 3.68
N PRO A 618 7.02 9.76 3.48
CA PRO A 618 5.89 10.59 3.92
C PRO A 618 4.60 10.37 3.11
N THR A 619 4.75 9.85 1.87
CA THR A 619 3.66 9.61 0.92
C THR A 619 3.14 8.17 0.94
N ALA A 620 3.83 7.23 1.60
CA ALA A 620 3.48 5.82 1.59
C ALA A 620 2.10 5.54 2.22
N CYS A 621 1.32 4.65 1.60
CA CYS A 621 0.08 4.15 2.17
C CYS A 621 0.35 3.23 3.39
N ALA A 622 -0.46 3.37 4.43
CA ALA A 622 -0.32 2.64 5.69
C ALA A 622 -1.70 2.49 6.38
N PRO A 623 -2.45 1.39 6.13
CA PRO A 623 -2.02 0.16 5.48
C PRO A 623 -2.13 0.17 3.95
N GLN A 624 -1.44 -0.78 3.32
CA GLN A 624 -1.51 -1.10 1.90
C GLN A 624 -1.53 -2.65 1.74
N ALA A 625 -2.25 -3.17 0.75
CA ALA A 625 -2.65 -4.57 0.64
C ALA A 625 -1.49 -5.55 0.39
N TRP A 626 -0.59 -5.27 -0.55
CA TRP A 626 0.56 -6.15 -0.79
C TRP A 626 1.60 -6.12 0.34
N ALA A 627 1.73 -4.99 1.05
CA ALA A 627 2.58 -4.86 2.23
C ALA A 627 1.99 -5.63 3.42
N THR A 628 0.66 -5.53 3.59
CA THR A 628 -0.13 -6.30 4.56
C THR A 628 -0.05 -7.82 4.28
N ALA A 629 0.09 -8.23 3.01
CA ALA A 629 0.18 -9.63 2.65
C ALA A 629 1.57 -10.29 2.86
N VAL A 630 2.63 -9.49 3.10
CA VAL A 630 4.02 -9.97 3.27
C VAL A 630 4.17 -11.10 4.30
N PRO A 631 3.71 -11.00 5.56
CA PRO A 631 3.92 -12.07 6.53
C PRO A 631 3.22 -13.37 6.13
N PHE A 632 2.11 -13.32 5.39
CA PHE A 632 1.44 -14.50 4.85
C PHE A 632 2.23 -15.14 3.70
N LEU A 633 2.78 -14.34 2.78
CA LEU A 633 3.68 -14.84 1.72
C LEU A 633 4.93 -15.50 2.30
N LEU A 634 5.55 -14.86 3.30
CA LEU A 634 6.71 -15.40 3.99
C LEU A 634 6.36 -16.67 4.80
N LEU A 635 5.22 -16.71 5.49
CA LEU A 635 4.73 -17.90 6.19
C LEU A 635 4.51 -19.07 5.22
N GLY A 636 3.86 -18.84 4.08
CA GLY A 636 3.69 -19.85 3.03
C GLY A 636 5.02 -20.38 2.47
N ALA A 637 6.01 -19.49 2.32
CA ALA A 637 7.37 -19.85 1.93
C ALA A 637 8.14 -20.63 3.03
N MET A 638 8.02 -20.23 4.29
CA MET A 638 8.59 -20.93 5.45
C MET A 638 8.00 -22.33 5.61
N LEU A 639 6.72 -22.52 5.35
CA LEU A 639 6.04 -23.82 5.33
C LEU A 639 6.42 -24.68 4.11
N GLY A 640 6.96 -24.07 3.04
CA GLY A 640 7.21 -24.72 1.76
C GLY A 640 5.95 -25.32 1.13
N ALA A 641 4.78 -24.75 1.41
CA ALA A 641 3.49 -25.40 1.19
C ALA A 641 3.12 -25.51 -0.30
N ARG A 642 2.77 -26.71 -0.74
CA ARG A 642 2.41 -27.05 -2.13
C ARG A 642 1.12 -27.85 -2.16
N ALA A 643 0.02 -27.23 -2.56
CA ALA A 643 -1.23 -27.94 -2.80
C ALA A 643 -1.20 -28.67 -4.16
N GLU A 644 -1.67 -29.91 -4.17
CA GLU A 644 -1.69 -30.81 -5.33
C GLU A 644 -3.10 -30.96 -5.95
N GLY A 645 -4.08 -30.26 -5.40
CA GLY A 645 -5.51 -30.47 -5.66
C GLY A 645 -6.09 -31.62 -4.84
N ARG A 646 -7.41 -31.85 -4.98
CA ARG A 646 -8.14 -32.99 -4.38
C ARG A 646 -7.88 -33.20 -2.88
N GLY A 647 -7.83 -32.11 -2.10
CA GLY A 647 -7.64 -32.18 -0.64
C GLY A 647 -6.20 -32.44 -0.16
N ARG A 648 -5.20 -32.50 -1.06
CA ARG A 648 -3.80 -32.75 -0.67
C ARG A 648 -2.95 -31.48 -0.60
N VAL A 649 -2.15 -31.37 0.46
CA VAL A 649 -1.06 -30.41 0.58
C VAL A 649 0.23 -31.10 1.06
N THR A 650 1.35 -30.79 0.40
CA THR A 650 2.69 -31.19 0.82
C THR A 650 3.41 -30.00 1.48
N LEU A 651 3.88 -30.17 2.71
CA LEU A 651 4.62 -29.18 3.51
C LEU A 651 6.10 -29.55 3.58
N ASP A 652 6.97 -28.57 3.39
CA ASP A 652 8.44 -28.70 3.29
C ASP A 652 9.07 -27.57 4.10
N PRO A 653 8.99 -27.62 5.45
CA PRO A 653 9.18 -26.44 6.27
C PRO A 653 10.64 -26.13 6.61
N CYS A 654 10.96 -24.84 6.63
CA CYS A 654 12.24 -24.29 7.04
C CYS A 654 12.01 -22.97 7.81
N LEU A 655 12.43 -22.93 9.08
CA LEU A 655 12.22 -21.78 9.97
C LEU A 655 13.54 -21.04 10.26
N PRO A 656 13.52 -19.68 10.30
CA PRO A 656 14.70 -18.87 10.64
C PRO A 656 15.15 -19.08 12.10
N GLY A 657 16.31 -18.54 12.46
CA GLY A 657 16.92 -18.75 13.78
C GLY A 657 16.08 -18.28 14.97
N TRP A 658 15.27 -17.23 14.77
CA TRP A 658 14.38 -16.62 15.77
C TRP A 658 13.01 -17.32 15.89
N LEU A 659 12.69 -18.31 15.04
CA LEU A 659 11.39 -18.98 15.01
C LEU A 659 11.56 -20.48 15.29
N GLY A 660 11.30 -20.91 16.52
CA GLY A 660 11.48 -22.30 16.95
C GLY A 660 10.25 -23.17 16.68
N ARG A 661 9.05 -22.59 16.75
CA ARG A 661 7.76 -23.27 16.61
C ARG A 661 6.76 -22.40 15.85
N LEU A 662 5.94 -23.07 15.04
CA LEU A 662 4.64 -22.58 14.60
C LEU A 662 3.56 -23.60 14.99
N GLU A 663 2.35 -23.12 15.24
CA GLU A 663 1.11 -23.89 15.27
C GLU A 663 0.08 -23.13 14.44
N ILE A 664 -0.58 -23.85 13.53
CA ILE A 664 -1.50 -23.31 12.53
C ILE A 664 -2.78 -24.12 12.64
N ARG A 665 -3.92 -23.45 12.87
CA ARG A 665 -5.22 -24.11 13.04
C ARG A 665 -6.21 -23.65 11.99
N GLY A 666 -6.93 -24.60 11.41
CA GLY A 666 -7.93 -24.38 10.38
C GLY A 666 -7.37 -24.06 8.99
N LEU A 667 -6.14 -24.47 8.67
CA LEU A 667 -5.48 -24.24 7.37
C LEU A 667 -6.35 -24.81 6.23
N PRO A 668 -6.89 -23.99 5.31
CA PRO A 668 -7.75 -24.47 4.22
C PRO A 668 -6.96 -25.35 3.24
N VAL A 669 -7.48 -26.52 2.91
CA VAL A 669 -6.92 -27.43 1.90
C VAL A 669 -8.09 -28.06 1.15
N GLY A 670 -8.14 -27.91 -0.18
CA GLY A 670 -9.30 -28.37 -0.95
C GLY A 670 -10.58 -27.67 -0.50
N GLY A 671 -11.58 -28.46 -0.10
CA GLY A 671 -12.83 -28.01 0.52
C GLY A 671 -12.88 -28.17 2.06
N GLY A 672 -11.79 -28.58 2.71
CA GLY A 672 -11.71 -28.80 4.16
C GLY A 672 -10.52 -28.08 4.79
N ARG A 673 -10.14 -28.49 5.99
CA ARG A 673 -9.09 -27.88 6.82
C ARG A 673 -8.14 -28.91 7.43
N ALA A 674 -6.99 -28.42 7.89
CA ALA A 674 -6.09 -29.15 8.77
C ALA A 674 -5.45 -28.24 9.85
N ASP A 675 -5.08 -28.85 10.96
CA ASP A 675 -4.30 -28.25 12.03
C ASP A 675 -2.90 -28.87 12.03
N VAL A 676 -1.86 -28.04 11.99
CA VAL A 676 -0.46 -28.48 11.92
C VAL A 676 0.43 -27.71 12.90
N ARG A 677 1.35 -28.43 13.53
CA ARG A 677 2.45 -27.85 14.31
C ARG A 677 3.75 -28.09 13.56
N VAL A 678 4.60 -27.07 13.52
CA VAL A 678 5.92 -27.11 12.91
C VAL A 678 6.95 -26.78 13.99
N ARG A 679 7.99 -27.61 14.14
CA ARG A 679 9.08 -27.39 15.10
C ARG A 679 10.44 -27.45 14.41
N ARG A 680 11.25 -26.40 14.57
CA ARG A 680 12.58 -26.27 13.97
C ARG A 680 13.51 -27.38 14.47
N ARG A 681 14.22 -28.04 13.55
CA ARG A 681 15.19 -29.11 13.85
C ARG A 681 16.43 -28.97 12.95
N GLY A 682 17.50 -28.41 13.51
CA GLY A 682 18.74 -28.14 12.77
C GLY A 682 18.54 -27.07 11.69
N ARG A 683 18.65 -27.48 10.42
CA ARG A 683 18.43 -26.62 9.23
C ARG A 683 17.05 -26.76 8.57
N GLY A 684 16.21 -27.69 9.04
CA GLY A 684 14.84 -27.88 8.59
C GLY A 684 13.85 -27.76 9.75
N ALA A 685 12.64 -28.29 9.57
CA ALA A 685 11.66 -28.45 10.64
C ALA A 685 10.88 -29.76 10.49
N VAL A 686 10.31 -30.24 11.60
CA VAL A 686 9.40 -31.38 11.67
C VAL A 686 7.97 -30.86 11.64
N VAL A 687 7.09 -31.52 10.89
CA VAL A 687 5.62 -31.29 10.94
C VAL A 687 4.99 -32.37 11.80
N GLU A 688 4.02 -31.96 12.60
CA GLU A 688 3.10 -32.78 13.38
C GLU A 688 1.69 -32.39 12.94
N VAL A 689 0.91 -33.32 12.39
CA VAL A 689 -0.50 -33.08 12.04
C VAL A 689 -1.33 -33.29 13.30
N LEU A 690 -2.05 -32.26 13.74
CA LEU A 690 -2.85 -32.28 14.96
C LEU A 690 -4.29 -32.74 14.70
N ALA A 691 -4.86 -32.31 13.57
CA ALA A 691 -6.17 -32.72 13.06
C ALA A 691 -6.23 -32.48 11.55
N ALA A 692 -7.14 -33.17 10.85
CA ALA A 692 -7.47 -32.93 9.46
C ALA A 692 -8.90 -33.38 9.18
N ASP A 693 -9.63 -32.64 8.33
CA ASP A 693 -10.98 -33.02 7.91
C ASP A 693 -10.95 -34.29 7.03
N ALA A 694 -12.07 -35.01 6.97
CA ALA A 694 -12.20 -36.22 6.16
C ALA A 694 -11.88 -35.95 4.68
N GLY A 695 -10.91 -36.68 4.13
CA GLY A 695 -10.42 -36.51 2.76
C GLY A 695 -9.27 -35.50 2.58
N ILE A 696 -8.75 -34.90 3.66
CA ILE A 696 -7.57 -34.03 3.61
C ILE A 696 -6.28 -34.83 3.86
N ASP A 697 -5.31 -34.67 2.96
CA ASP A 697 -4.05 -35.43 2.90
C ASP A 697 -2.87 -34.46 3.09
N VAL A 698 -2.44 -34.31 4.35
CA VAL A 698 -1.29 -33.45 4.73
C VAL A 698 -0.02 -34.28 4.73
N ARG A 699 0.89 -33.98 3.80
CA ARG A 699 2.16 -34.70 3.62
C ARG A 699 3.34 -33.88 4.05
N THR A 700 4.38 -34.55 4.53
CA THR A 700 5.72 -33.96 4.70
C THR A 700 6.57 -34.26 3.48
N GLY A 701 7.16 -33.23 2.88
CA GLY A 701 8.16 -33.39 1.85
C GLY A 701 9.44 -34.00 2.43
N THR A 702 9.97 -35.03 1.78
CA THR A 702 11.40 -35.30 1.86
C THR A 702 12.10 -34.11 1.20
N GLY A 703 12.70 -33.26 2.03
CA GLY A 703 13.23 -31.96 1.60
C GLY A 703 14.24 -32.09 0.43
N PRO A 704 14.40 -31.04 -0.38
CA PRO A 704 15.26 -31.08 -1.57
C PRO A 704 16.67 -31.56 -1.20
N ALA A 705 17.06 -32.71 -1.75
CA ALA A 705 18.32 -33.36 -1.41
C ALA A 705 19.49 -32.37 -1.54
N PRO A 706 20.32 -32.18 -0.50
CA PRO A 706 21.25 -31.07 -0.44
C PRO A 706 22.42 -31.26 -1.40
N ARG A 707 22.23 -30.84 -2.66
CA ARG A 707 23.33 -30.57 -3.59
C ARG A 707 24.26 -29.57 -2.90
N ARG A 708 25.47 -30.00 -2.57
CA ARG A 708 26.48 -29.22 -1.83
C ARG A 708 26.93 -28.01 -2.64
N CYS A 709 26.14 -26.93 -2.60
CA CYS A 709 26.52 -25.64 -3.16
C CYS A 709 27.40 -24.91 -2.13
N ALA A 710 28.72 -25.07 -2.25
CA ALA A 710 29.69 -24.47 -1.36
C ALA A 710 29.87 -22.97 -1.65
N ILE A 711 28.84 -22.17 -1.35
CA ILE A 711 28.95 -20.72 -1.31
C ILE A 711 29.78 -20.37 -0.07
N VAL A 712 30.98 -19.84 -0.28
CA VAL A 712 31.82 -19.30 0.80
C VAL A 712 31.07 -18.11 1.40
N CYS A 713 30.69 -18.21 2.67
CA CYS A 713 30.06 -17.10 3.37
C CYS A 713 31.10 -16.01 3.62
N ALA A 714 30.75 -14.76 3.29
CA ALA A 714 31.39 -13.61 3.92
C ALA A 714 31.21 -13.70 5.46
N PRO A 715 32.15 -13.18 6.27
CA PRO A 715 32.15 -13.41 7.71
C PRO A 715 30.90 -12.83 8.39
N SER A 716 30.43 -13.54 9.41
CA SER A 716 29.32 -13.12 10.27
C SER A 716 29.66 -11.77 10.97
N PRO A 717 28.69 -10.85 11.11
CA PRO A 717 28.82 -9.74 12.04
C PRO A 717 28.89 -10.32 13.45
N ARG A 718 30.05 -10.12 14.12
CA ARG A 718 30.39 -10.78 15.38
C ARG A 718 29.30 -10.60 16.45
N GLU A 719 29.00 -11.69 17.14
CA GLU A 719 28.26 -11.66 18.40
C GLU A 719 29.00 -10.77 19.41
N PHE A 720 28.28 -9.79 19.99
CA PHE A 720 28.80 -8.98 21.10
C PHE A 720 28.31 -9.60 22.42
N PRO A 721 29.20 -9.96 23.36
CA PRO A 721 28.80 -10.58 24.62
C PRO A 721 28.08 -9.58 25.53
N ALA A 722 27.25 -10.12 26.43
CA ALA A 722 26.52 -9.32 27.42
C ALA A 722 27.45 -8.63 28.42
N SER A 723 26.97 -7.54 29.01
CA SER A 723 27.70 -6.72 29.99
C SER A 723 28.01 -7.49 31.28
N GLY A 724 29.30 -7.73 31.54
CA GLY A 724 29.80 -8.20 32.84
C GLY A 724 30.72 -7.15 33.46
N ALA A 725 30.32 -6.53 34.56
CA ALA A 725 31.13 -5.53 35.25
C ALA A 725 32.20 -6.20 36.15
N ARG A 726 33.46 -5.76 36.02
CA ARG A 726 34.52 -5.83 37.04
C ARG A 726 35.65 -4.86 36.72
N SER A 727 36.31 -4.37 37.76
CA SER A 727 37.28 -3.26 37.73
C SER A 727 38.73 -3.75 37.82
N ALA A 728 39.63 -3.08 37.08
CA ALA A 728 41.09 -3.08 37.31
C ALA A 728 41.71 -1.76 36.76
N PRO A 729 42.85 -1.25 37.28
CA PRO A 729 43.24 0.15 37.09
C PRO A 729 44.55 0.42 36.31
N THR A 730 44.68 1.68 35.86
CA THR A 730 45.90 2.52 35.66
C THR A 730 47.32 1.91 35.46
N GLY A 731 48.00 2.38 34.41
CA GLY A 731 49.47 2.37 34.22
C GLY A 731 49.83 2.35 32.72
N ALA A 732 50.41 3.38 32.08
CA ALA A 732 51.70 4.08 32.27
C ALA A 732 52.92 3.21 31.89
N ALA A 733 53.94 3.66 31.12
CA ALA A 733 54.12 4.87 30.29
C ALA A 733 55.39 4.71 29.41
N VAL A 734 55.82 5.77 28.68
CA VAL A 734 57.15 5.92 28.01
C VAL A 734 57.26 5.07 26.71
N ALA A 735 57.96 5.44 25.61
CA ALA A 735 58.99 6.46 25.39
C ALA A 735 58.74 7.36 24.16
N ALA A 736 59.47 8.49 24.11
CA ALA A 736 59.56 9.37 22.94
C ALA A 736 61.02 9.58 22.53
N ARG A 737 61.28 9.80 21.23
CA ARG A 737 62.50 10.45 20.75
C ARG A 737 62.21 11.22 19.46
N ALA A 738 62.69 12.45 19.38
CA ALA A 738 62.48 13.37 18.24
C ALA A 738 63.77 13.57 17.45
N LEU A 739 63.71 14.34 16.34
CA LEU A 739 64.47 15.61 16.18
C LEU A 739 64.30 16.25 14.77
N ARG A 740 63.73 17.47 14.75
CA ARG A 740 63.99 18.63 13.82
C ARG A 740 63.73 18.44 12.29
N GLY A 741 63.20 19.45 11.57
CA GLY A 741 62.64 20.75 12.00
C GLY A 741 62.59 21.82 10.90
N ARG A 742 62.11 23.03 11.29
CA ARG A 742 61.90 24.29 10.51
C ARG A 742 60.58 24.36 9.71
N GLY A 743 59.69 25.37 9.89
CA GLY A 743 59.56 26.34 11.00
C GLY A 743 58.64 27.53 10.71
N ARG A 744 57.83 27.95 11.72
CA ARG A 744 57.06 29.22 11.90
C ARG A 744 56.01 29.60 10.79
N VAL A 745 54.73 29.94 11.06
CA VAL A 745 54.06 30.79 12.09
C VAL A 745 54.42 32.28 11.88
N VAL A 746 53.56 33.30 11.94
CA VAL A 746 52.24 33.56 12.59
C VAL A 746 51.16 33.93 11.51
N SER A 747 49.93 34.44 11.72
CA SER A 747 49.14 34.92 12.89
C SER A 747 47.61 34.88 12.61
N ALA A 748 46.80 35.09 13.66
CA ALA A 748 45.43 35.65 13.60
C ALA A 748 45.39 36.96 14.42
N PRO A 749 44.27 37.72 14.44
CA PRO A 749 43.51 37.79 15.70
C PRO A 749 41.97 37.88 15.53
N ARG A 750 41.26 38.06 16.66
CA ARG A 750 39.83 38.44 16.79
C ARG A 750 39.74 39.77 17.56
N GLU A 751 38.68 40.54 17.32
CA GLU A 751 37.91 41.43 18.23
C GLU A 751 36.68 41.91 17.40
N GLU A 752 35.45 42.02 17.91
CA GLU A 752 34.86 43.11 18.74
C GLU A 752 34.96 44.50 18.06
N GLY A 753 33.88 45.30 17.86
CA GLY A 753 32.46 45.12 18.20
C GLY A 753 31.54 46.22 17.59
N GLU A 754 30.49 46.62 18.32
CA GLU A 754 29.55 47.74 18.07
C GLU A 754 28.45 47.61 16.98
N ASP A 755 27.55 48.61 16.93
CA ASP A 755 26.12 48.56 16.54
C ASP A 755 25.73 49.73 15.57
N VAL A 756 24.42 49.97 15.39
CA VAL A 756 23.73 51.12 14.76
C VAL A 756 23.30 50.96 13.28
N GLY A 757 22.01 50.63 13.10
CA GLY A 757 21.10 51.65 12.53
C GLY A 757 20.47 51.47 11.14
N ARG A 758 19.15 51.21 11.15
CA ARG A 758 18.12 51.72 10.19
C ARG A 758 18.19 51.36 8.69
N ALA A 759 17.48 50.28 8.36
CA ALA A 759 16.33 50.25 7.42
C ALA A 759 16.38 50.93 6.03
N ARG A 760 16.09 50.14 4.98
CA ARG A 760 15.27 50.54 3.81
C ARG A 760 14.61 49.34 3.13
N ALA A 761 13.54 49.60 2.37
CA ALA A 761 12.75 48.61 1.62
C ALA A 761 12.93 48.82 0.08
N PRO A 762 11.98 48.44 -0.78
CA PRO A 762 11.93 47.14 -1.46
C PRO A 762 12.47 47.16 -2.91
N VAL A 763 12.62 45.98 -3.52
CA VAL A 763 13.05 45.81 -4.92
C VAL A 763 11.89 46.12 -5.89
N PRO A 764 12.11 46.87 -7.00
CA PRO A 764 11.03 47.36 -7.86
C PRO A 764 10.72 46.50 -9.10
N ASP A 765 9.50 46.65 -9.62
CA ASP A 765 9.08 46.22 -10.96
C ASP A 765 9.89 46.88 -12.10
N ARG A 766 9.83 46.26 -13.29
CA ARG A 766 10.27 46.91 -14.55
C ARG A 766 9.17 46.88 -15.64
N PRO A 767 9.15 47.88 -16.56
CA PRO A 767 7.89 48.32 -17.17
C PRO A 767 7.81 48.08 -18.69
N ALA A 768 6.59 48.20 -19.22
CA ALA A 768 6.35 48.32 -20.67
C ALA A 768 6.40 49.79 -21.14
N ARG A 769 6.85 50.04 -22.37
CA ARG A 769 6.58 51.30 -23.10
C ARG A 769 6.30 51.08 -24.60
N ARG A 770 5.23 51.74 -25.06
CA ARG A 770 4.88 52.11 -26.44
C ARG A 770 5.74 53.30 -26.91
N ALA A 771 5.78 53.75 -28.17
CA ALA A 771 5.50 53.21 -29.52
C ALA A 771 5.81 54.36 -30.53
N ARG A 772 5.67 54.16 -31.84
CA ARG A 772 5.27 55.22 -32.80
C ARG A 772 4.67 54.67 -34.11
N GLU A 773 4.05 55.57 -34.86
CA GLU A 773 3.09 55.42 -35.97
C GLU A 773 3.64 56.17 -37.22
N PRO A 774 2.93 56.36 -38.37
CA PRO A 774 1.63 55.80 -38.82
C PRO A 774 1.58 55.28 -40.28
N GLY A 775 0.44 54.69 -40.68
CA GLY A 775 0.08 54.39 -42.08
C GLY A 775 -1.45 54.41 -42.31
N ARG A 776 -1.93 55.04 -43.40
CA ARG A 776 -3.37 55.35 -43.62
C ARG A 776 -4.14 54.24 -44.36
N GLY A 777 -5.40 54.00 -43.99
CA GLY A 777 -6.38 53.24 -44.80
C GLY A 777 -7.80 53.31 -44.23
N ARG A 778 -8.83 53.48 -45.07
CA ARG A 778 -10.27 53.49 -44.70
C ARG A 778 -11.00 52.36 -45.41
N ALA A 779 -11.93 51.65 -44.74
CA ALA A 779 -13.38 51.63 -45.07
C ALA A 779 -14.19 50.45 -44.48
N ARG A 780 -15.26 50.81 -43.74
CA ARG A 780 -16.64 50.26 -43.70
C ARG A 780 -16.98 48.77 -44.02
N ARG A 781 -17.88 48.26 -43.15
CA ARG A 781 -19.14 47.48 -43.37
C ARG A 781 -19.17 45.95 -43.12
N ALA A 782 -20.14 45.61 -42.26
CA ALA A 782 -21.16 44.54 -42.39
C ALA A 782 -20.86 43.06 -42.03
N LEU A 783 -21.71 42.53 -41.13
CA LEU A 783 -22.17 41.14 -41.00
C LEU A 783 -23.23 40.82 -42.10
N PRO A 784 -23.79 39.60 -42.25
CA PRO A 784 -23.51 38.30 -41.58
C PRO A 784 -23.24 37.13 -42.58
N GLY A 785 -23.09 35.89 -42.09
CA GLY A 785 -23.08 34.67 -42.91
C GLY A 785 -23.14 33.36 -42.10
N HIS A 786 -23.95 32.39 -42.53
CA HIS A 786 -24.16 31.08 -41.88
C HIS A 786 -23.13 30.00 -42.31
N GLY A 787 -23.04 28.92 -41.52
CA GLY A 787 -22.86 27.56 -42.04
C GLY A 787 -21.58 26.85 -41.57
N GLY A 788 -21.75 25.73 -40.85
CA GLY A 788 -20.66 24.90 -40.32
C GLY A 788 -21.06 24.24 -39.00
#